data_AF-A0A3B6VDX1-F1
#
_entry.id   AF-A0A3B6VDX1-F1
#
_cell.length_a   1.000
_cell.length_b   1.000
_cell.length_c   1.000
_cell.angle_alpha   90.00
_cell.angle_beta   90.00
_cell.angle_gamma   90.00
#
_symmetry.space_group_name_H-M   'P 1'
#
loop_
_entity.id
_entity.type
_entity.pdbx_description
1 polymer ?
#
loop_
_entity_poly.entity_id
_entity_poly.type
_entity_poly.pdbx_seq_one_letter_code
_entity_poly.pdbx_strand_id
1 'polypeptide(L)'
;MFDKISLQSIIYKKYLDYFMTEELKDKIEQLAYDSIEKYNDDEYLYFNRGLEKIESKLYEEAIKYFNKTIGLNQKNRDAYFFRGLAKTELKLYEEAIEDFNESIELNLKNWESYFARGIAKANLKLYEEAIEDFNKSIELNPKNEKAYFNRGISKAKLKKYEESIVDFNKVIELNPKNEKAYFNRGFAKAKLKKYEKSIVDFNNAIKLDSKNVEVYFYRGISKAKLERYEESIVDFNNAIKLDSKNVEVYFYRGVSKAKLERYEESIVDFNEIIKLNPKNVESYFNRGVSKAKLEKYEESIVDFNEVIKLNPKNVESYFNRGVSKAKLEKYEEAIADFNNAIKLNPNDEKVYFASGLAKADLERYEESIVDFNEVIKLNSKNVEAYFYRGVAKADLERYEESIVDFNEVIKLDPKNVEAYFYRGVSKAKLEKYEESIIDFNEVITFNPNDEKAYFNRGLSKAQLERYKKAIVDFNKVIKLNPKNEIAYLARGISNYELKKYEEAIVDFNKAIKLNPNNEESYFNRGILKIHLKKYKQAINDFKIFAKNNNDASDITIIKILQEFDKYNDIDKFFKLLIIDENKELWKDEPITNLIFHFKESKKFDNELIKNIKYLILYEYFLLKILSFDTDDKNIEISHYTSLDILLILLGCKNENSDEAGNIRINNISTANDPKEGNILESIFNRNDINIKIGSDEKIVTLQTSYSRNRDSLTMFRLYGKKENKEATGICLVLDNEYFTNSYTSPFSYYDFNVSNEDKEKTKKEEYTTNKRNLYWVLYYDEKLNKLVFNKEDLKYSSNIIDLNEIKNYRKKLKEDNTIEDKIKYAFSKIFEYTRKIKEKKINPKLYNYLFENIKYIIKHEAFFEEQELRMLVTSDYKSKEIKADKINNKLYIDYLKLFDKNTNYIKEIIIGSKVENNESLAEYIRKILHEKNTDKNKLDDIKVIISEAPLR
;
A
#
# COMPACT_ATOMS: atom_id res chain seq x y z
N MET A 1 -86.26 35.27 50.21
CA MET A 1 -86.75 33.88 50.17
C MET A 1 -87.23 33.56 48.75
N PHE A 2 -86.28 33.46 47.82
CA PHE A 2 -86.31 32.54 46.67
C PHE A 2 -84.85 32.05 46.52
N ASP A 3 -84.29 31.66 47.66
CA ASP A 3 -83.18 30.73 47.71
C ASP A 3 -83.72 29.36 47.33
N LYS A 4 -82.93 28.61 46.55
CA LYS A 4 -83.15 27.22 46.14
C LYS A 4 -84.35 27.04 45.20
N ILE A 5 -84.08 26.99 43.89
CA ILE A 5 -84.54 25.96 42.92
C ILE A 5 -83.96 26.37 41.55
N SER A 6 -82.64 26.43 41.43
CA SER A 6 -81.99 26.42 40.09
C SER A 6 -80.85 25.40 40.00
N LEU A 7 -80.44 24.84 41.14
CA LEU A 7 -79.46 23.75 41.21
C LEU A 7 -80.06 22.34 41.40
N GLN A 8 -81.39 22.20 41.52
CA GLN A 8 -82.03 20.90 41.84
C GLN A 8 -82.84 20.27 40.70
N SER A 9 -83.18 21.01 39.62
CA SER A 9 -83.97 20.49 38.50
C SER A 9 -83.20 19.54 37.59
N ILE A 10 -81.87 19.68 37.50
CA ILE A 10 -81.02 18.80 36.67
C ILE A 10 -80.69 17.48 37.41
N ILE A 11 -80.74 17.47 38.76
CA ILE A 11 -80.51 16.25 39.57
C ILE A 11 -81.82 15.45 39.75
N TYR A 12 -83.00 16.08 39.78
CA TYR A 12 -84.28 15.38 39.89
C TYR A 12 -84.69 14.62 38.62
N LYS A 13 -84.27 15.07 37.42
CA LYS A 13 -84.62 14.40 36.15
C LYS A 13 -84.00 13.00 36.02
N LYS A 14 -82.91 12.71 36.75
CA LYS A 14 -82.31 11.36 36.83
C LYS A 14 -82.90 10.46 37.92
N TYR A 15 -83.58 11.03 38.93
CA TYR A 15 -84.25 10.28 40.00
C TYR A 15 -85.73 9.98 39.68
N LEU A 16 -86.38 10.80 38.85
CA LEU A 16 -87.78 10.65 38.43
C LEU A 16 -88.03 9.50 37.44
N ASP A 17 -87.01 9.05 36.70
CA ASP A 17 -87.13 7.91 35.78
C ASP A 17 -87.23 6.55 36.51
N TYR A 18 -87.05 6.50 37.84
CA TYR A 18 -86.99 5.22 38.58
C TYR A 18 -88.26 4.89 39.40
N PHE A 19 -89.23 5.80 39.64
CA PHE A 19 -90.31 5.53 40.62
C PHE A 19 -91.73 6.10 40.39
N MET A 20 -92.13 6.67 39.25
CA MET A 20 -93.54 7.12 39.07
C MET A 20 -94.18 6.69 37.75
N THR A 21 -95.47 6.33 37.83
CA THR A 21 -96.32 5.84 36.74
C THR A 21 -96.65 6.93 35.72
N GLU A 22 -96.83 6.55 34.45
CA GLU A 22 -97.08 7.47 33.31
C GLU A 22 -98.21 8.46 33.55
N GLU A 23 -99.25 8.06 34.29
CA GLU A 23 -100.42 8.89 34.57
C GLU A 23 -100.14 10.12 35.47
N LEU A 24 -99.05 10.09 36.27
CA LEU A 24 -98.59 11.26 37.03
C LEU A 24 -97.65 12.16 36.23
N LYS A 25 -97.00 11.60 35.20
CA LYS A 25 -96.12 12.31 34.25
C LYS A 25 -96.96 13.25 33.38
N ASP A 26 -98.10 12.75 32.89
CA ASP A 26 -99.04 13.50 32.07
C ASP A 26 -99.73 14.61 32.88
N LYS A 27 -100.06 14.39 34.16
CA LYS A 27 -100.64 15.43 35.03
C LYS A 27 -99.67 16.57 35.37
N ILE A 28 -98.38 16.29 35.45
CA ILE A 28 -97.34 17.31 35.67
C ILE A 28 -97.02 18.05 34.37
N GLU A 29 -97.02 17.36 33.22
CA GLU A 29 -96.94 18.01 31.91
C GLU A 29 -98.14 18.91 31.65
N GLN A 30 -99.35 18.49 32.04
CA GLN A 30 -100.56 19.29 31.86
C GLN A 30 -100.63 20.50 32.81
N LEU A 31 -100.15 20.37 34.05
CA LEU A 31 -99.99 21.52 34.97
C LEU A 31 -98.87 22.48 34.53
N ALA A 32 -97.83 21.97 33.86
CA ALA A 32 -96.82 22.82 33.22
C ALA A 32 -97.38 23.52 31.98
N TYR A 33 -98.21 22.83 31.18
CA TYR A 33 -98.89 23.39 30.00
C TYR A 33 -99.90 24.48 30.38
N ASP A 34 -100.72 24.25 31.41
CA ASP A 34 -101.72 25.22 31.89
C ASP A 34 -101.08 26.45 32.55
N SER A 35 -99.81 26.35 32.99
CA SER A 35 -99.03 27.50 33.49
C SER A 35 -98.38 28.33 32.38
N ILE A 36 -98.27 27.78 31.15
CA ILE A 36 -97.68 28.44 29.97
C ILE A 36 -98.71 29.27 29.21
N GLU A 37 -100.00 28.92 29.27
CA GLU A 37 -101.06 29.65 28.53
C GLU A 37 -101.41 31.04 29.07
N LYS A 38 -100.72 31.54 30.10
CA LYS A 38 -100.97 32.87 30.68
C LYS A 38 -99.95 33.97 30.34
N TYR A 39 -98.94 33.70 29.51
CA TYR A 39 -98.01 34.72 29.00
C TYR A 39 -97.66 34.47 27.53
N ASN A 40 -98.34 35.20 26.64
CA ASN A 40 -98.00 35.29 25.22
C ASN A 40 -96.76 36.19 25.06
N ASP A 41 -95.56 35.61 24.95
CA ASP A 41 -94.35 36.27 24.45
C ASP A 41 -93.66 35.37 23.40
N ASP A 42 -93.68 35.79 22.12
CA ASP A 42 -93.17 35.06 20.94
C ASP A 42 -91.67 34.68 21.02
N GLU A 43 -90.90 35.39 21.86
CA GLU A 43 -89.46 35.16 22.05
C GLU A 43 -89.14 33.76 22.59
N TYR A 44 -89.84 33.34 23.64
CA TYR A 44 -89.57 32.08 24.34
C TYR A 44 -89.82 30.86 23.44
N LEU A 45 -90.84 30.94 22.57
CA LEU A 45 -91.16 29.89 21.61
C LEU A 45 -90.07 29.72 20.55
N TYR A 46 -89.56 30.81 19.97
CA TYR A 46 -88.50 30.74 18.97
C TYR A 46 -87.17 30.25 19.57
N PHE A 47 -86.85 30.68 20.80
CA PHE A 47 -85.66 30.21 21.50
C PHE A 47 -85.68 28.69 21.71
N ASN A 48 -86.79 28.15 22.22
CA ASN A 48 -86.93 26.70 22.45
C ASN A 48 -86.90 25.88 21.16
N ARG A 49 -87.51 26.38 20.07
CA ARG A 49 -87.38 25.75 18.74
C ARG A 49 -85.94 25.76 18.25
N GLY A 50 -85.18 26.82 18.52
CA GLY A 50 -83.75 26.86 18.22
C GLY A 50 -82.97 25.76 18.95
N LEU A 51 -83.26 25.54 20.25
CA LEU A 51 -82.64 24.48 21.04
C LEU A 51 -82.99 23.08 20.53
N GLU A 52 -84.27 22.82 20.23
CA GLU A 52 -84.73 21.56 19.63
C GLU A 52 -83.98 21.24 18.32
N LYS A 53 -83.72 22.27 17.51
CA LYS A 53 -82.97 22.13 16.26
C LYS A 53 -81.48 21.86 16.49
N ILE A 54 -80.86 22.42 17.53
CA ILE A 54 -79.51 22.03 17.97
C ILE A 54 -79.48 20.56 18.38
N GLU A 55 -80.45 20.10 19.18
CA GLU A 55 -80.55 18.70 19.61
C GLU A 55 -80.71 17.75 18.40
N SER A 56 -81.48 18.19 17.41
CA SER A 56 -81.67 17.49 16.14
C SER A 56 -80.47 17.62 15.17
N LYS A 57 -79.40 18.33 15.55
CA LYS A 57 -78.22 18.65 14.72
C LYS A 57 -78.54 19.42 13.43
N LEU A 58 -79.69 20.08 13.37
CA LEU A 58 -80.13 20.94 12.27
C LEU A 58 -79.64 22.37 12.52
N TYR A 59 -78.32 22.56 12.48
CA TYR A 59 -77.67 23.79 12.93
C TYR A 59 -78.05 25.04 12.11
N GLU A 60 -78.23 24.92 10.80
CA GLU A 60 -78.68 26.03 9.95
C GLU A 60 -80.11 26.49 10.29
N GLU A 61 -81.01 25.55 10.59
CA GLU A 61 -82.37 25.87 11.03
C GLU A 61 -82.37 26.49 12.43
N ALA A 62 -81.54 25.95 13.34
CA ALA A 62 -81.36 26.51 14.68
C ALA A 62 -80.92 27.98 14.61
N ILE A 63 -79.96 28.32 13.74
CA ILE A 63 -79.50 29.69 13.52
C ILE A 63 -80.65 30.60 13.07
N LYS A 64 -81.54 30.14 12.18
CA LYS A 64 -82.72 30.93 11.76
C LYS A 64 -83.65 31.25 12.93
N TYR A 65 -83.87 30.29 13.83
CA TYR A 65 -84.71 30.50 15.02
C TYR A 65 -84.04 31.41 16.06
N PHE A 66 -82.73 31.28 16.27
CA PHE A 66 -82.00 32.21 17.13
C PHE A 66 -81.89 33.62 16.55
N ASN A 67 -81.80 33.77 15.22
CA ASN A 67 -81.88 35.08 14.55
C ASN A 67 -83.22 35.76 14.84
N LYS A 68 -84.34 35.03 14.77
CA LYS A 68 -85.66 35.55 15.13
C LYS A 68 -85.73 35.93 16.61
N THR A 69 -85.18 35.10 17.50
CA THR A 69 -85.13 35.35 18.95
C THR A 69 -84.36 36.64 19.27
N ILE A 70 -83.17 36.81 18.67
CA ILE A 70 -82.33 38.01 18.83
C ILE A 70 -83.00 39.26 18.22
N GLY A 71 -83.71 39.08 17.10
CA GLY A 71 -84.49 40.16 16.48
C GLY A 71 -85.62 40.68 17.38
N LEU A 72 -86.22 39.80 18.20
CA LEU A 72 -87.25 40.16 19.18
C LEU A 72 -86.63 40.73 20.47
N ASN A 73 -85.49 40.20 20.91
CA ASN A 73 -84.79 40.66 22.09
C ASN A 73 -83.26 40.62 21.92
N GLN A 74 -82.68 41.79 21.65
CA GLN A 74 -81.24 41.96 21.48
C GLN A 74 -80.45 41.74 22.78
N LYS A 75 -81.11 41.67 23.94
CA LYS A 75 -80.46 41.37 25.24
C LYS A 75 -80.50 39.88 25.58
N ASN A 76 -80.99 39.02 24.69
CA ASN A 76 -81.04 37.58 24.92
C ASN A 76 -79.65 36.93 24.73
N ARG A 77 -78.87 36.93 25.81
CA ARG A 77 -77.52 36.36 25.90
C ARG A 77 -77.44 34.90 25.45
N ASP A 78 -78.44 34.09 25.83
CA ASP A 78 -78.46 32.66 25.56
C ASP A 78 -78.69 32.40 24.07
N ALA A 79 -79.52 33.21 23.39
CA ALA A 79 -79.72 33.10 21.95
C ALA A 79 -78.43 33.36 21.16
N TYR A 80 -77.62 34.36 21.54
CA TYR A 80 -76.29 34.58 20.95
C TYR A 80 -75.35 33.40 21.24
N PHE A 81 -75.31 32.89 22.48
CA PHE A 81 -74.47 31.74 22.84
C PHE A 81 -74.80 30.49 22.02
N PHE A 82 -76.08 30.09 21.97
CA PHE A 82 -76.49 28.89 21.24
C PHE A 82 -76.37 29.06 19.72
N ARG A 83 -76.56 30.28 19.17
CA ARG A 83 -76.28 30.57 17.76
C ARG A 83 -74.78 30.42 17.45
N GLY A 84 -73.90 30.93 18.31
CA GLY A 84 -72.46 30.77 18.20
C GLY A 84 -72.01 29.30 18.26
N LEU A 85 -72.63 28.48 19.13
CA LEU A 85 -72.40 27.04 19.16
C LEU A 85 -72.80 26.36 17.85
N ALA A 86 -73.98 26.66 17.31
CA ALA A 86 -74.44 26.12 16.04
C ALA A 86 -73.49 26.51 14.88
N LYS A 87 -73.02 27.76 14.84
CA LYS A 87 -72.00 28.22 13.87
C LYS A 87 -70.66 27.51 14.03
N THR A 88 -70.23 27.25 15.27
CA THR A 88 -68.99 26.49 15.55
C THR A 88 -69.06 25.07 14.99
N GLU A 89 -70.21 24.40 15.13
CA GLU A 89 -70.45 23.07 14.55
C GLU A 89 -70.45 23.09 13.01
N LEU A 90 -70.90 24.20 12.40
CA LEU A 90 -70.79 24.46 10.95
C LEU A 90 -69.40 24.94 10.51
N LYS A 91 -68.42 25.05 11.44
CA LYS A 91 -67.06 25.56 11.21
C LYS A 91 -66.98 27.02 10.77
N LEU A 92 -68.03 27.80 11.01
CA LEU A 92 -68.08 29.24 10.81
C LEU A 92 -67.48 29.93 12.05
N TYR A 93 -66.18 29.75 12.26
CA TYR A 93 -65.54 30.11 13.53
C TYR A 93 -65.48 31.62 13.78
N GLU A 94 -65.25 32.42 12.74
CA GLU A 94 -65.21 33.88 12.83
C GLU A 94 -66.59 34.44 13.24
N GLU A 95 -67.65 34.02 12.56
CA GLU A 95 -69.02 34.42 12.89
C GLU A 95 -69.48 33.89 14.25
N ALA A 96 -68.97 32.74 14.69
CA ALA A 96 -69.22 32.21 16.02
C ALA A 96 -68.53 33.05 17.09
N ILE A 97 -67.31 33.54 16.84
CA ILE A 97 -66.57 34.42 17.76
C ILE A 97 -67.34 35.74 17.96
N GLU A 98 -67.91 36.32 16.91
CA GLU A 98 -68.77 37.50 17.01
C GLU A 98 -69.97 37.25 17.94
N ASP A 99 -70.68 36.14 17.75
CA ASP A 99 -71.82 35.77 18.60
C ASP A 99 -71.41 35.52 20.06
N PHE A 100 -70.23 34.93 20.28
CA PHE A 100 -69.70 34.77 21.64
C PHE A 100 -69.24 36.09 22.26
N ASN A 101 -68.74 37.06 21.48
CA ASN A 101 -68.42 38.39 21.97
C ASN A 101 -69.68 39.07 22.52
N GLU A 102 -70.75 39.11 21.74
CA GLU A 102 -72.05 39.67 22.14
C GLU A 102 -72.59 38.96 23.40
N SER A 103 -72.52 37.63 23.44
CA SER A 103 -72.93 36.85 24.61
C SER A 103 -72.12 37.17 25.88
N ILE A 104 -70.82 37.47 25.73
CA ILE A 104 -69.93 37.86 26.84
C ILE A 104 -70.23 39.29 27.29
N GLU A 105 -70.45 40.23 26.37
CA GLU A 105 -70.80 41.62 26.69
C GLU A 105 -72.10 41.71 27.49
N LEU A 106 -73.09 40.87 27.15
CA LEU A 106 -74.36 40.79 27.88
C LEU A 106 -74.23 40.13 29.26
N ASN A 107 -73.23 39.27 29.49
CA ASN A 107 -72.92 38.70 30.80
C ASN A 107 -71.44 38.32 30.95
N LEU A 108 -70.68 39.20 31.60
CA LEU A 108 -69.24 39.02 31.85
C LEU A 108 -68.88 37.83 32.77
N LYS A 109 -69.85 37.22 33.46
CA LYS A 109 -69.63 36.06 34.34
C LYS A 109 -69.96 34.72 33.68
N ASN A 110 -70.26 34.71 32.38
CA ASN A 110 -70.60 33.51 31.63
C ASN A 110 -69.34 32.75 31.17
N TRP A 111 -68.90 31.79 31.97
CA TRP A 111 -67.70 30.99 31.68
C TRP A 111 -67.86 30.11 30.43
N GLU A 112 -69.10 29.71 30.09
CA GLU A 112 -69.41 28.89 28.92
C GLU A 112 -69.11 29.62 27.61
N SER A 113 -69.43 30.92 27.51
CA SER A 113 -69.13 31.71 26.30
C SER A 113 -67.64 31.96 26.11
N TYR A 114 -66.89 32.26 27.19
CA TYR A 114 -65.43 32.34 27.12
C TYR A 114 -64.81 31.01 26.65
N PHE A 115 -65.29 29.88 27.20
CA PHE A 115 -64.82 28.56 26.77
C PHE A 115 -65.11 28.30 25.29
N ALA A 116 -66.35 28.54 24.84
CA ALA A 116 -66.75 28.30 23.46
C ALA A 116 -66.00 29.20 22.46
N ARG A 117 -65.78 30.48 22.80
CA ARG A 117 -64.95 31.41 22.02
C ARG A 117 -63.50 30.94 21.94
N GLY A 118 -62.94 30.47 23.05
CA GLY A 118 -61.59 29.90 23.09
C GLY A 118 -61.44 28.68 22.18
N ILE A 119 -62.46 27.81 22.09
CA ILE A 119 -62.48 26.67 21.16
C ILE A 119 -62.48 27.15 19.70
N ALA A 120 -63.36 28.10 19.35
CA ALA A 120 -63.41 28.66 18.00
C ALA A 120 -62.06 29.29 17.59
N LYS A 121 -61.45 30.08 18.47
CA LYS A 121 -60.11 30.66 18.27
C LYS A 121 -59.01 29.60 18.14
N ALA A 122 -59.03 28.55 18.96
CA ALA A 122 -58.07 27.45 18.87
C ALA A 122 -58.17 26.70 17.53
N ASN A 123 -59.39 26.53 17.00
CA ASN A 123 -59.61 25.97 15.66
C ASN A 123 -59.08 26.87 14.54
N LEU A 124 -59.12 28.19 14.72
CA LEU A 124 -58.45 29.17 13.86
C LEU A 124 -56.92 29.27 14.08
N LYS A 125 -56.35 28.45 14.97
CA LYS A 125 -54.92 28.46 15.37
C LYS A 125 -54.47 29.74 16.08
N LEU A 126 -55.40 30.56 16.56
CA LEU A 126 -55.13 31.72 17.41
C LEU A 126 -54.92 31.24 18.86
N TYR A 127 -53.82 30.51 19.08
CA TYR A 127 -53.61 29.77 20.33
C TYR A 127 -53.39 30.69 21.54
N GLU A 128 -52.71 31.82 21.38
CA GLU A 128 -52.50 32.82 22.43
C GLU A 128 -53.83 33.40 22.90
N GLU A 129 -54.66 33.88 21.97
CA GLU A 129 -55.98 34.44 22.31
C GLU A 129 -56.94 33.38 22.87
N ALA A 130 -56.86 32.14 22.37
CA ALA A 130 -57.61 31.03 22.93
C ALA A 130 -57.20 30.74 24.38
N ILE A 131 -55.90 30.85 24.71
CA ILE A 131 -55.41 30.68 26.09
C ILE A 131 -55.96 31.76 27.01
N GLU A 132 -56.07 33.02 26.55
CA GLU A 132 -56.69 34.10 27.34
C GLU A 132 -58.16 33.79 27.66
N ASP A 133 -58.91 33.34 26.67
CA ASP A 133 -60.32 32.95 26.83
C ASP A 133 -60.47 31.73 27.76
N PHE A 134 -59.60 30.73 27.65
CA PHE A 134 -59.58 29.61 28.59
C PHE A 134 -59.16 30.03 30.00
N ASN A 135 -58.22 30.98 30.15
CA ASN A 135 -57.86 31.53 31.45
C ASN A 135 -59.07 32.16 32.13
N LYS A 136 -59.84 32.98 31.39
CA LYS A 136 -61.03 33.62 31.93
C LYS A 136 -62.14 32.62 32.26
N SER A 137 -62.35 31.61 31.42
CA SER A 137 -63.30 30.53 31.71
C SER A 137 -62.93 29.75 32.98
N ILE A 138 -61.64 29.48 33.20
CA ILE A 138 -61.11 28.78 34.39
C ILE A 138 -61.22 29.65 35.65
N GLU A 139 -60.96 30.95 35.54
CA GLU A 139 -61.12 31.91 36.65
C GLU A 139 -62.58 31.93 37.14
N LEU A 140 -63.53 31.95 36.21
CA LEU A 140 -64.96 31.96 36.48
C LEU A 140 -65.50 30.59 36.94
N ASN A 141 -64.96 29.49 36.41
CA ASN A 141 -65.29 28.12 36.83
C ASN A 141 -64.03 27.24 36.97
N PRO A 142 -63.44 27.17 38.17
CA PRO A 142 -62.25 26.36 38.42
C PRO A 142 -62.44 24.85 38.29
N LYS A 143 -63.68 24.35 38.13
CA LYS A 143 -63.99 22.93 37.90
C LYS A 143 -64.17 22.60 36.41
N ASN A 144 -63.97 23.55 35.51
CA ASN A 144 -64.09 23.32 34.07
C ASN A 144 -62.89 22.52 33.52
N GLU A 145 -62.96 21.19 33.64
CA GLU A 145 -61.98 20.25 33.10
C GLU A 145 -61.68 20.50 31.61
N LYS A 146 -62.71 20.77 30.81
CA LYS A 146 -62.58 20.95 29.36
C LYS A 146 -61.76 22.20 29.01
N ALA A 147 -61.88 23.28 29.78
CA ALA A 147 -61.06 24.48 29.57
C ALA A 147 -59.58 24.22 29.91
N TYR A 148 -59.27 23.53 31.01
CA TYR A 148 -57.88 23.13 31.31
C TYR A 148 -57.31 22.25 30.21
N PHE A 149 -58.08 21.27 29.72
CA PHE A 149 -57.63 20.38 28.65
C PHE A 149 -57.29 21.15 27.37
N ASN A 150 -58.20 22.00 26.89
CA ASN A 150 -57.98 22.76 25.65
C ASN A 150 -56.89 23.83 25.80
N ARG A 151 -56.75 24.47 26.97
CA ARG A 151 -55.63 25.36 27.27
C ARG A 151 -54.29 24.63 27.23
N GLY A 152 -54.24 23.42 27.82
CA GLY A 152 -53.06 22.55 27.78
C GLY A 152 -52.67 22.18 26.35
N ILE A 153 -53.66 21.85 25.50
CA ILE A 153 -53.41 21.56 24.07
C ILE A 153 -52.87 22.80 23.35
N SER A 154 -53.48 23.97 23.50
CA SER A 154 -53.00 25.22 22.89
C SER A 154 -51.58 25.55 23.32
N LYS A 155 -51.25 25.41 24.62
CA LYS A 155 -49.88 25.58 25.13
C LYS A 155 -48.90 24.57 24.53
N ALA A 156 -49.29 23.30 24.41
CA ALA A 156 -48.46 22.28 23.78
C ALA A 156 -48.21 22.56 22.29
N LYS A 157 -49.20 23.10 21.56
CA LYS A 157 -49.04 23.57 20.17
C LYS A 157 -48.06 24.75 20.06
N LEU A 158 -48.03 25.62 21.06
CA LEU A 158 -47.03 26.68 21.23
C LEU A 158 -45.69 26.20 21.80
N LYS A 159 -45.48 24.88 21.94
CA LYS A 159 -44.28 24.25 22.53
C LYS A 159 -43.99 24.64 24.00
N LYS A 160 -44.97 25.23 24.70
CA LYS A 160 -44.93 25.52 26.15
C LYS A 160 -45.24 24.26 26.95
N TYR A 161 -44.35 23.26 26.85
CA TYR A 161 -44.61 21.89 27.35
C TYR A 161 -44.68 21.82 28.89
N GLU A 162 -43.88 22.60 29.62
CA GLU A 162 -43.94 22.67 31.07
C GLU A 162 -45.30 23.18 31.55
N GLU A 163 -45.79 24.26 30.94
CA GLU A 163 -47.08 24.85 31.30
C GLU A 163 -48.26 23.96 30.90
N SER A 164 -48.17 23.25 29.76
CA SER A 164 -49.22 22.31 29.36
C SER A 164 -49.31 21.10 30.29
N ILE A 165 -48.18 20.63 30.83
CA ILE A 165 -48.16 19.57 31.85
C ILE A 165 -48.93 19.98 33.11
N VAL A 166 -48.83 21.25 33.53
CA VAL A 166 -49.59 21.77 34.69
C VAL A 166 -51.09 21.68 34.41
N ASP A 167 -51.53 22.06 33.21
CA ASP A 167 -52.93 22.00 32.83
C ASP A 167 -53.44 20.55 32.73
N PHE A 168 -52.66 19.63 32.14
CA PHE A 168 -53.04 18.22 32.08
C PHE A 168 -53.02 17.54 33.45
N ASN A 169 -52.15 17.95 34.37
CA ASN A 169 -52.22 17.50 35.77
C ASN A 169 -53.57 17.85 36.38
N LYS A 170 -54.05 19.08 36.15
CA LYS A 170 -55.34 19.51 36.69
C LYS A 170 -56.52 18.76 36.06
N VAL A 171 -56.46 18.48 34.76
CA VAL A 171 -57.46 17.63 34.08
C VAL A 171 -57.52 16.25 34.71
N ILE A 172 -56.36 15.63 34.98
CA ILE A 172 -56.29 14.28 35.58
C ILE A 172 -56.77 14.29 37.04
N GLU A 173 -56.52 15.37 37.79
CA GLU A 173 -57.05 15.56 39.15
C GLU A 173 -58.58 15.65 39.15
N LEU A 174 -59.15 16.39 38.19
CA LEU A 174 -60.61 16.55 38.05
C LEU A 174 -61.28 15.29 37.47
N ASN A 175 -60.61 14.58 36.56
CA ASN A 175 -61.11 13.39 35.88
C ASN A 175 -59.99 12.36 35.65
N PRO A 176 -59.79 11.43 36.60
CA PRO A 176 -58.77 10.39 36.49
C PRO A 176 -58.97 9.39 35.34
N LYS A 177 -60.13 9.39 34.67
CA LYS A 177 -60.44 8.51 33.53
C LYS A 177 -60.20 9.17 32.17
N ASN A 178 -59.69 10.40 32.13
CA ASN A 178 -59.39 11.09 30.88
C ASN A 178 -58.09 10.57 30.25
N GLU A 179 -58.21 9.58 29.35
CA GLU A 179 -57.10 8.99 28.60
C GLU A 179 -56.30 10.04 27.81
N LYS A 180 -57.00 10.95 27.11
CA LYS A 180 -56.37 11.99 26.28
C LYS A 180 -55.47 12.90 27.11
N ALA A 181 -55.82 13.17 28.37
CA ALA A 181 -54.98 13.98 29.27
C ALA A 181 -53.68 13.26 29.64
N TYR A 182 -53.73 11.96 29.94
CA TYR A 182 -52.52 11.16 30.17
C TYR A 182 -51.65 11.10 28.92
N PHE A 183 -52.23 10.85 27.75
CA PHE A 183 -51.49 10.83 26.48
C PHE A 183 -50.78 12.16 26.21
N ASN A 184 -51.50 13.28 26.26
CA ASN A 184 -50.92 14.59 25.96
C ASN A 184 -49.88 15.04 27.00
N ARG A 185 -50.06 14.69 28.28
CA ARG A 185 -49.04 14.91 29.32
C ARG A 185 -47.80 14.06 29.08
N GLY A 186 -47.98 12.79 28.72
CA GLY A 186 -46.89 11.88 28.35
C GLY A 186 -46.12 12.39 27.14
N PHE A 187 -46.82 12.85 26.10
CA PHE A 187 -46.23 13.46 24.91
C PHE A 187 -45.40 14.71 25.25
N ALA A 188 -45.96 15.63 26.05
CA ALA A 188 -45.24 16.82 26.49
C ALA A 188 -43.97 16.45 27.29
N LYS A 189 -44.05 15.47 28.20
CA LYS A 189 -42.88 14.94 28.93
C LYS A 189 -41.84 14.32 28.02
N ALA A 190 -42.25 13.57 26.99
CA ALA A 190 -41.34 12.98 26.02
C ALA A 190 -40.61 14.05 25.20
N LYS A 191 -41.29 15.14 24.82
CA LYS A 191 -40.65 16.30 24.15
C LYS A 191 -39.63 17.01 25.05
N LEU A 192 -39.85 16.99 26.36
CA LEU A 192 -38.89 17.45 27.37
C LEU A 192 -37.81 16.42 27.73
N LYS A 193 -37.68 15.32 26.98
CA LYS A 193 -36.74 14.21 27.22
C LYS A 193 -36.90 13.51 28.58
N LYS A 194 -38.05 13.68 29.24
CA LYS A 194 -38.40 13.02 30.51
C LYS A 194 -39.02 11.64 30.22
N TYR A 195 -38.27 10.76 29.56
CA TYR A 195 -38.78 9.52 28.95
C TYR A 195 -39.39 8.54 29.97
N GLU A 196 -38.78 8.31 31.14
CA GLU A 196 -39.37 7.46 32.19
C GLU A 196 -40.72 7.97 32.65
N LYS A 197 -40.84 9.29 32.83
CA LYS A 197 -42.09 9.92 33.26
C LYS A 197 -43.15 9.91 32.16
N SER A 198 -42.75 9.96 30.88
CA SER A 198 -43.70 9.82 29.78
C SER A 198 -44.21 8.39 29.65
N ILE A 199 -43.35 7.37 29.85
CA ILE A 199 -43.74 5.96 29.84
C ILE A 199 -44.82 5.67 30.89
N VAL A 200 -44.70 6.22 32.10
CA VAL A 200 -45.73 6.07 33.15
C VAL A 200 -47.08 6.62 32.69
N ASP A 201 -47.10 7.79 32.06
CA ASP A 201 -48.33 8.40 31.54
C ASP A 201 -48.92 7.59 30.38
N PHE A 202 -48.08 7.11 29.45
CA PHE A 202 -48.54 6.25 28.35
C PHE A 202 -49.07 4.91 28.85
N ASN A 203 -48.49 4.33 29.91
CA ASN A 203 -49.04 3.13 30.55
C ASN A 203 -50.46 3.38 31.09
N ASN A 204 -50.72 4.53 31.70
CA ASN A 204 -52.04 4.89 32.18
C ASN A 204 -53.04 5.15 31.04
N ALA A 205 -52.60 5.83 29.96
CA ALA A 205 -53.42 6.01 28.76
C ALA A 205 -53.82 4.66 28.13
N ILE A 206 -52.88 3.71 27.97
CA ILE A 206 -53.17 2.36 27.43
C ILE A 206 -54.13 1.55 28.33
N LYS A 207 -54.05 1.70 29.65
CA LYS A 207 -55.00 1.06 30.58
C LYS A 207 -56.42 1.57 30.40
N LEU A 208 -56.58 2.83 29.98
CA LEU A 208 -57.89 3.47 29.78
C LEU A 208 -58.43 3.25 28.36
N ASP A 209 -57.59 3.32 27.33
CA ASP A 209 -57.91 2.97 25.95
C ASP A 209 -56.75 2.22 25.30
N SER A 210 -56.94 0.91 25.08
CA SER A 210 -55.93 0.05 24.47
C SER A 210 -55.92 0.09 22.94
N LYS A 211 -56.82 0.85 22.30
CA LYS A 211 -56.93 0.95 20.82
C LYS A 211 -56.21 2.18 20.24
N ASN A 212 -55.66 3.05 21.07
CA ASN A 212 -54.95 4.23 20.61
C ASN A 212 -53.52 3.90 20.12
N VAL A 213 -53.34 3.89 18.80
CA VAL A 213 -52.06 3.62 18.11
C VAL A 213 -50.95 4.56 18.56
N GLU A 214 -51.26 5.86 18.69
CA GLU A 214 -50.26 6.89 19.00
C GLU A 214 -49.61 6.67 20.37
N VAL A 215 -50.37 6.16 21.34
CA VAL A 215 -49.85 5.93 22.70
C VAL A 215 -48.76 4.84 22.68
N TYR A 216 -49.00 3.72 21.98
CA TYR A 216 -47.98 2.68 21.81
C TYR A 216 -46.77 3.21 21.05
N PHE A 217 -46.99 3.96 19.97
CA PHE A 217 -45.90 4.53 19.17
C PHE A 217 -44.98 5.44 20.00
N TYR A 218 -45.54 6.44 20.70
CA TYR A 218 -44.73 7.37 21.50
C TYR A 218 -44.13 6.73 22.75
N ARG A 219 -44.76 5.69 23.34
CA ARG A 219 -44.15 4.87 24.39
C ARG A 219 -42.96 4.08 23.87
N GLY A 220 -43.11 3.46 22.70
CA GLY A 220 -42.04 2.76 22.00
C GLY A 220 -40.85 3.67 21.69
N ILE A 221 -41.09 4.88 21.17
CA ILE A 221 -40.02 5.88 20.95
C ILE A 221 -39.32 6.25 22.26
N SER A 222 -40.10 6.50 23.33
CA SER A 222 -39.53 6.84 24.63
C SER A 222 -38.62 5.72 25.16
N LYS A 223 -39.04 4.46 25.04
CA LYS A 223 -38.23 3.28 25.39
C LYS A 223 -36.98 3.13 24.50
N ALA A 224 -37.10 3.34 23.19
CA ALA A 224 -35.97 3.28 22.27
C ALA A 224 -34.92 4.37 22.55
N LYS A 225 -35.35 5.57 22.99
CA LYS A 225 -34.45 6.65 23.42
C LYS A 225 -33.72 6.36 24.74
N LEU A 226 -34.18 5.36 25.49
CA LEU A 226 -33.54 4.83 26.69
C LEU A 226 -32.77 3.52 26.40
N GLU A 227 -32.58 3.18 25.12
CA GLU A 227 -31.91 1.95 24.67
C GLU A 227 -32.61 0.65 25.11
N ARG A 228 -33.87 0.75 25.56
CA ARG A 228 -34.74 -0.39 25.89
C ARG A 228 -35.38 -0.95 24.62
N TYR A 229 -34.54 -1.39 23.68
CA TYR A 229 -34.95 -1.74 22.31
C TYR A 229 -35.91 -2.94 22.25
N GLU A 230 -35.72 -3.97 23.07
CA GLU A 230 -36.63 -5.12 23.05
C GLU A 230 -38.05 -4.72 23.50
N GLU A 231 -38.15 -3.87 24.52
CA GLU A 231 -39.44 -3.35 24.99
C GLU A 231 -40.07 -2.35 24.03
N SER A 232 -39.28 -1.59 23.27
CA SER A 232 -39.80 -0.69 22.23
C SER A 232 -40.37 -1.48 21.06
N ILE A 233 -39.73 -2.59 20.67
CA ILE A 233 -40.22 -3.49 19.61
C ILE A 233 -41.60 -4.05 19.96
N VAL A 234 -41.83 -4.44 21.23
CA VAL A 234 -43.16 -4.89 21.69
C VAL A 234 -44.23 -3.82 21.49
N ASP A 235 -43.91 -2.56 21.80
CA ASP A 235 -44.84 -1.45 21.61
C ASP A 235 -45.10 -1.15 20.12
N PHE A 236 -44.06 -1.17 19.30
CA PHE A 236 -44.22 -1.01 17.85
C PHE A 236 -45.00 -2.15 17.21
N ASN A 237 -44.84 -3.39 17.69
CA ASN A 237 -45.66 -4.53 17.27
C ASN A 237 -47.15 -4.30 17.56
N ASN A 238 -47.48 -3.77 18.75
CA ASN A 238 -48.87 -3.44 19.11
C ASN A 238 -49.42 -2.29 18.27
N ALA A 239 -48.62 -1.25 18.01
CA ALA A 239 -49.00 -0.15 17.12
C ALA A 239 -49.27 -0.64 15.69
N ILE A 240 -48.42 -1.52 15.13
CA ILE A 240 -48.61 -2.10 13.78
C ILE A 240 -49.84 -3.02 13.70
N LYS A 241 -50.16 -3.76 14.77
CA LYS A 241 -51.39 -4.57 14.83
C LYS A 241 -52.66 -3.71 14.74
N LEU A 242 -52.61 -2.50 15.27
CA LEU A 242 -53.73 -1.56 15.29
C LEU A 242 -53.80 -0.72 14.00
N ASP A 243 -52.65 -0.30 13.45
CA ASP A 243 -52.53 0.38 12.17
C ASP A 243 -51.33 -0.15 11.38
N SER A 244 -51.63 -1.05 10.43
CA SER A 244 -50.61 -1.73 9.64
C SER A 244 -50.01 -0.88 8.52
N LYS A 245 -50.52 0.35 8.29
CA LYS A 245 -50.03 1.26 7.23
C LYS A 245 -49.14 2.38 7.77
N ASN A 246 -48.89 2.42 9.07
CA ASN A 246 -48.07 3.46 9.68
C ASN A 246 -46.56 3.23 9.42
N VAL A 247 -46.06 3.91 8.39
CA VAL A 247 -44.65 3.85 7.96
C VAL A 247 -43.67 4.24 9.07
N GLU A 248 -44.00 5.22 9.90
CA GLU A 248 -43.10 5.66 10.98
C GLU A 248 -42.89 4.55 12.02
N VAL A 249 -43.93 3.77 12.33
CA VAL A 249 -43.82 2.68 13.31
C VAL A 249 -42.87 1.58 12.80
N TYR A 250 -42.98 1.18 11.53
CA TYR A 250 -42.03 0.24 10.93
C TYR A 250 -40.60 0.78 10.96
N PHE A 251 -40.42 2.08 10.71
CA PHE A 251 -39.11 2.71 10.71
C PHE A 251 -38.42 2.59 12.07
N TYR A 252 -39.10 3.01 13.15
CA TYR A 252 -38.52 2.94 14.49
C TYR A 252 -38.35 1.50 14.99
N ARG A 253 -39.21 0.55 14.58
CA ARG A 253 -39.03 -0.87 14.88
C ARG A 253 -37.81 -1.46 14.17
N GLY A 254 -37.66 -1.18 12.88
CA GLY A 254 -36.52 -1.62 12.07
C GLY A 254 -35.20 -1.10 12.62
N VAL A 255 -35.14 0.20 12.98
CA VAL A 255 -33.95 0.79 13.62
C VAL A 255 -33.67 0.14 14.99
N SER A 256 -34.70 -0.10 15.82
CA SER A 256 -34.51 -0.77 17.12
C SER A 256 -33.97 -2.19 16.96
N LYS A 257 -34.47 -2.95 15.97
CA LYS A 257 -33.94 -4.29 15.63
C LYS A 257 -32.50 -4.23 15.13
N ALA A 258 -32.17 -3.28 14.26
CA ALA A 258 -30.80 -3.11 13.76
C ALA A 258 -29.82 -2.76 14.89
N LYS A 259 -30.25 -1.98 15.90
CA LYS A 259 -29.45 -1.69 17.11
C LYS A 259 -29.25 -2.91 18.02
N LEU A 260 -30.11 -3.91 17.92
CA LEU A 260 -29.95 -5.23 18.55
C LEU A 260 -29.24 -6.24 17.64
N GLU A 261 -28.65 -5.80 16.52
CA GLU A 261 -27.99 -6.65 15.52
C GLU A 261 -28.91 -7.70 14.87
N ARG A 262 -30.24 -7.54 15.00
CA ARG A 262 -31.27 -8.38 14.36
C ARG A 262 -31.50 -7.89 12.93
N TYR A 263 -30.45 -7.95 12.11
CA TYR A 263 -30.41 -7.33 10.77
C TYR A 263 -31.40 -7.94 9.78
N GLU A 264 -31.64 -9.26 9.80
CA GLU A 264 -32.65 -9.90 8.95
C GLU A 264 -34.05 -9.35 9.23
N GLU A 265 -34.38 -9.18 10.52
CA GLU A 265 -35.68 -8.68 10.92
C GLU A 265 -35.85 -7.17 10.68
N SER A 266 -34.75 -6.39 10.72
CA SER A 266 -34.78 -4.98 10.36
C SER A 266 -35.01 -4.79 8.86
N ILE A 267 -34.39 -5.64 8.02
CA ILE A 267 -34.59 -5.65 6.57
C ILE A 267 -36.07 -5.86 6.21
N VAL A 268 -36.76 -6.77 6.91
CA VAL A 268 -38.21 -6.99 6.72
C VAL A 268 -39.01 -5.71 6.98
N ASP A 269 -38.69 -4.97 8.04
CA ASP A 269 -39.38 -3.70 8.35
C ASP A 269 -39.10 -2.63 7.30
N PHE A 270 -37.85 -2.49 6.85
CA PHE A 270 -37.50 -1.53 5.80
C PHE A 270 -38.11 -1.90 4.43
N ASN A 271 -38.29 -3.20 4.14
CA ASN A 271 -39.00 -3.66 2.94
C ASN A 271 -40.47 -3.18 2.92
N GLU A 272 -41.17 -3.29 4.05
CA GLU A 272 -42.55 -2.82 4.15
C GLU A 272 -42.66 -1.30 3.98
N ILE A 273 -41.69 -0.54 4.52
CA ILE A 273 -41.64 0.91 4.29
C ILE A 273 -41.44 1.24 2.82
N ILE A 274 -40.51 0.56 2.14
CA ILE A 274 -40.23 0.80 0.72
C ILE A 274 -41.43 0.42 -0.15
N LYS A 275 -42.17 -0.63 0.23
CA LYS A 275 -43.42 -1.01 -0.44
C LYS A 275 -44.51 0.05 -0.28
N LEU A 276 -44.64 0.64 0.91
CA LEU A 276 -45.63 1.70 1.19
C LEU A 276 -45.21 3.07 0.64
N ASN A 277 -43.91 3.36 0.65
CA ASN A 277 -43.31 4.61 0.20
C ASN A 277 -41.99 4.35 -0.55
N PRO A 278 -42.06 4.10 -1.87
CA PRO A 278 -40.89 3.76 -2.69
C PRO A 278 -39.81 4.84 -2.82
N LYS A 279 -40.07 6.07 -2.36
CA LYS A 279 -39.11 7.19 -2.37
C LYS A 279 -38.49 7.48 -1.00
N ASN A 280 -38.70 6.60 -0.01
CA ASN A 280 -38.15 6.78 1.33
C ASN A 280 -36.64 6.48 1.37
N VAL A 281 -35.83 7.53 1.25
CA VAL A 281 -34.35 7.45 1.24
C VAL A 281 -33.80 6.74 2.48
N GLU A 282 -34.31 7.08 3.65
CA GLU A 282 -33.83 6.59 4.94
C GLU A 282 -33.98 5.06 5.06
N SER A 283 -35.03 4.48 4.46
CA SER A 283 -35.26 3.03 4.51
C SER A 283 -34.34 2.25 3.58
N TYR A 284 -34.04 2.77 2.37
CA TYR A 284 -33.01 2.17 1.53
C TYR A 284 -31.65 2.22 2.21
N PHE A 285 -31.30 3.37 2.82
CA PHE A 285 -30.03 3.53 3.52
C PHE A 285 -29.88 2.52 4.66
N ASN A 286 -30.85 2.45 5.58
CA ASN A 286 -30.77 1.55 6.74
C ASN A 286 -30.88 0.06 6.34
N ARG A 287 -31.61 -0.27 5.26
CA ARG A 287 -31.64 -1.63 4.69
C ARG A 287 -30.29 -2.00 4.09
N GLY A 288 -29.67 -1.10 3.34
CA GLY A 288 -28.33 -1.27 2.77
C GLY A 288 -27.27 -1.49 3.84
N VAL A 289 -27.29 -0.70 4.91
CA VAL A 289 -26.39 -0.90 6.08
C VAL A 289 -26.62 -2.25 6.74
N SER A 290 -27.88 -2.65 6.96
CA SER A 290 -28.21 -3.95 7.56
C SER A 290 -27.72 -5.12 6.69
N LYS A 291 -27.87 -5.02 5.36
CA LYS A 291 -27.34 -6.01 4.41
C LYS A 291 -25.81 -6.06 4.40
N ALA A 292 -25.14 -4.92 4.43
CA ALA A 292 -23.67 -4.87 4.50
C ALA A 292 -23.14 -5.51 5.79
N LYS A 293 -23.85 -5.35 6.92
CA LYS A 293 -23.52 -6.02 8.19
C LYS A 293 -23.74 -7.54 8.16
N LEU A 294 -24.59 -8.03 7.27
CA LEU A 294 -24.76 -9.45 6.97
C LEU A 294 -23.85 -9.95 5.84
N GLU A 295 -22.84 -9.15 5.44
CA GLU A 295 -21.90 -9.45 4.34
C GLU A 295 -22.59 -9.64 2.97
N LYS A 296 -23.83 -9.20 2.82
CA LYS A 296 -24.58 -9.20 1.54
C LYS A 296 -24.24 -7.96 0.73
N TYR A 297 -22.97 -7.84 0.33
CA TYR A 297 -22.41 -6.62 -0.26
C TYR A 297 -23.03 -6.26 -1.62
N GLU A 298 -23.35 -7.22 -2.48
CA GLU A 298 -24.02 -6.93 -3.76
C GLU A 298 -25.42 -6.33 -3.54
N GLU A 299 -26.17 -6.87 -2.58
CA GLU A 299 -27.51 -6.37 -2.26
C GLU A 299 -27.47 -5.01 -1.55
N SER A 300 -26.44 -4.73 -0.74
CA SER A 300 -26.26 -3.42 -0.11
C SER A 300 -25.94 -2.35 -1.14
N ILE A 301 -25.10 -2.66 -2.15
CA ILE A 301 -24.77 -1.75 -3.26
C ILE A 301 -26.03 -1.31 -4.01
N VAL A 302 -26.98 -2.23 -4.27
CA VAL A 302 -28.26 -1.90 -4.92
C VAL A 302 -29.05 -0.87 -4.10
N ASP A 303 -29.10 -1.03 -2.77
CA ASP A 303 -29.81 -0.10 -1.90
C ASP A 303 -29.12 1.27 -1.84
N PHE A 304 -27.79 1.32 -1.74
CA PHE A 304 -27.05 2.58 -1.77
C PHE A 304 -27.13 3.28 -3.13
N ASN A 305 -27.24 2.54 -4.24
CA ASN A 305 -27.51 3.12 -5.57
C ASN A 305 -28.83 3.89 -5.59
N GLU A 306 -29.91 3.32 -5.03
CA GLU A 306 -31.20 4.02 -4.95
C GLU A 306 -31.15 5.22 -4.00
N VAL A 307 -30.41 5.15 -2.88
CA VAL A 307 -30.18 6.33 -2.04
C VAL A 307 -29.48 7.44 -2.79
N ILE A 308 -28.39 7.15 -3.52
CA ILE A 308 -27.62 8.14 -4.27
C ILE A 308 -28.45 8.73 -5.41
N LYS A 309 -29.30 7.93 -6.06
CA LYS A 309 -30.23 8.40 -7.10
C LYS A 309 -31.29 9.36 -6.55
N LEU A 310 -31.82 9.08 -5.35
CA LEU A 310 -32.83 9.91 -4.70
C LEU A 310 -32.23 11.14 -3.98
N ASN A 311 -31.02 11.00 -3.45
CA ASN A 311 -30.28 12.03 -2.73
C ASN A 311 -28.77 11.98 -3.09
N PRO A 312 -28.36 12.64 -4.20
CA PRO A 312 -26.98 12.63 -4.67
C PRO A 312 -25.96 13.31 -3.75
N LYS A 313 -26.39 13.98 -2.67
CA LYS A 313 -25.50 14.64 -1.70
C LYS A 313 -25.29 13.81 -0.43
N ASN A 314 -25.78 12.57 -0.39
CA ASN A 314 -25.62 11.69 0.78
C ASN A 314 -24.21 11.06 0.81
N VAL A 315 -23.31 11.68 1.58
CA VAL A 315 -21.91 11.24 1.76
C VAL A 315 -21.82 9.80 2.27
N GLU A 316 -22.62 9.49 3.29
CA GLU A 316 -22.62 8.20 3.97
C GLU A 316 -22.94 7.03 3.03
N SER A 317 -23.77 7.26 2.00
CA SER A 317 -24.11 6.24 1.00
C SER A 317 -23.00 5.99 0.01
N TYR A 318 -22.28 7.03 -0.42
CA TYR A 318 -21.06 6.84 -1.22
C TYR A 318 -20.02 6.08 -0.43
N PHE A 319 -19.79 6.47 0.83
CA PHE A 319 -18.84 5.76 1.72
C PHE A 319 -19.22 4.29 1.90
N ASN A 320 -20.45 3.97 2.33
CA ASN A 320 -20.86 2.59 2.57
C ASN A 320 -20.94 1.74 1.29
N ARG A 321 -21.28 2.34 0.13
CA ARG A 321 -21.20 1.67 -1.17
C ARG A 321 -19.75 1.37 -1.56
N GLY A 322 -18.85 2.33 -1.35
CA GLY A 322 -17.42 2.16 -1.56
C GLY A 322 -16.84 1.04 -0.69
N VAL A 323 -17.17 1.02 0.61
CA VAL A 323 -16.75 -0.07 1.53
C VAL A 323 -17.30 -1.42 1.06
N SER A 324 -18.58 -1.49 0.66
CA SER A 324 -19.17 -2.74 0.16
C SER A 324 -18.48 -3.22 -1.12
N LYS A 325 -18.10 -2.31 -2.02
CA LYS A 325 -17.33 -2.63 -3.23
C LYS A 325 -15.90 -3.08 -2.92
N ALA A 326 -15.22 -2.44 -1.98
CA ALA A 326 -13.88 -2.84 -1.54
C ALA A 326 -13.88 -4.24 -0.92
N LYS A 327 -14.92 -4.61 -0.15
CA LYS A 327 -15.10 -5.97 0.37
C LYS A 327 -15.37 -7.03 -0.70
N LEU A 328 -15.75 -6.61 -1.91
CA LEU A 328 -15.85 -7.46 -3.11
C LEU A 328 -14.60 -7.35 -4.00
N GLU A 329 -13.50 -6.77 -3.50
CA GLU A 329 -12.25 -6.54 -4.23
C GLU A 329 -12.40 -5.65 -5.48
N LYS A 330 -13.50 -4.89 -5.57
CA LYS A 330 -13.77 -3.92 -6.65
C LYS A 330 -13.16 -2.56 -6.32
N TYR A 331 -11.86 -2.52 -6.13
CA TYR A 331 -11.16 -1.37 -5.55
C TYR A 331 -11.28 -0.08 -6.38
N GLU A 332 -11.18 -0.14 -7.72
CA GLU A 332 -11.34 1.06 -8.57
C GLU A 332 -12.74 1.69 -8.45
N GLU A 333 -13.78 0.86 -8.42
CA GLU A 333 -15.14 1.34 -8.23
C GLU A 333 -15.37 1.89 -6.82
N ALA A 334 -14.67 1.34 -5.81
CA ALA A 334 -14.70 1.82 -4.44
C ALA A 334 -14.03 3.20 -4.31
N ILE A 335 -12.86 3.36 -4.92
CA ILE A 335 -12.12 4.63 -4.97
C ILE A 335 -12.95 5.72 -5.64
N ALA A 336 -13.67 5.41 -6.72
CA ALA A 336 -14.59 6.36 -7.36
C ALA A 336 -15.69 6.84 -6.38
N ASP A 337 -16.21 5.95 -5.54
CA ASP A 337 -17.20 6.30 -4.52
C ASP A 337 -16.58 7.12 -3.37
N PHE A 338 -15.39 6.75 -2.89
CA PHE A 338 -14.68 7.52 -1.87
C PHE A 338 -14.33 8.92 -2.35
N ASN A 339 -13.89 9.09 -3.60
CA ASN A 339 -13.63 10.40 -4.20
C ASN A 339 -14.90 11.28 -4.24
N ASN A 340 -16.06 10.69 -4.54
CA ASN A 340 -17.33 11.43 -4.47
C ASN A 340 -17.69 11.81 -3.02
N ALA A 341 -17.47 10.92 -2.06
CA ALA A 341 -17.67 11.22 -0.64
C ALA A 341 -16.73 12.33 -0.15
N ILE A 342 -15.43 12.29 -0.48
CA ILE A 342 -14.44 13.32 -0.17
C ILE A 342 -14.83 14.67 -0.78
N LYS A 343 -15.29 14.68 -2.04
CA LYS A 343 -15.74 15.92 -2.70
C LYS A 343 -16.92 16.57 -1.98
N LEU A 344 -17.80 15.77 -1.40
CA LEU A 344 -18.98 16.26 -0.66
C LEU A 344 -18.63 16.63 0.80
N ASN A 345 -17.70 15.92 1.44
CA ASN A 345 -17.21 16.21 2.78
C ASN A 345 -15.67 16.03 2.87
N PRO A 346 -14.89 17.09 2.63
CA PRO A 346 -13.43 17.01 2.64
C PRO A 346 -12.77 16.83 4.01
N ASN A 347 -13.54 16.82 5.11
CA ASN A 347 -12.99 16.67 6.46
C ASN A 347 -13.33 15.31 7.08
N ASP A 348 -13.72 14.32 6.25
CA ASP A 348 -14.06 12.98 6.72
C ASP A 348 -12.84 12.06 6.75
N GLU A 349 -12.20 11.98 7.92
CA GLU A 349 -11.04 11.13 8.18
C GLU A 349 -11.26 9.66 7.75
N LYS A 350 -12.46 9.12 7.97
CA LYS A 350 -12.78 7.71 7.69
C LYS A 350 -12.77 7.41 6.19
N VAL A 351 -13.21 8.38 5.37
CA VAL A 351 -13.28 8.22 3.93
C VAL A 351 -11.87 8.24 3.32
N TYR A 352 -11.01 9.17 3.76
CA TYR A 352 -9.60 9.17 3.33
C TYR A 352 -8.89 7.89 3.73
N PHE A 353 -9.09 7.41 4.96
CA PHE A 353 -8.47 6.17 5.41
C PHE A 353 -8.91 4.96 4.58
N ALA A 354 -10.21 4.80 4.32
CA ALA A 354 -10.73 3.72 3.48
C ALA A 354 -10.26 3.82 2.02
N SER A 355 -10.15 5.04 1.48
CA SER A 355 -9.59 5.30 0.15
C SER A 355 -8.11 4.93 0.07
N GLY A 356 -7.32 5.30 1.09
CA GLY A 356 -5.91 4.97 1.19
C GLY A 356 -5.68 3.45 1.20
N LEU A 357 -6.47 2.70 1.98
CA LEU A 357 -6.41 1.24 1.99
C LEU A 357 -6.75 0.64 0.62
N ALA A 358 -7.85 1.06 -0.01
CA ALA A 358 -8.24 0.55 -1.32
C ALA A 358 -7.21 0.86 -2.43
N LYS A 359 -6.50 2.00 -2.33
CA LYS A 359 -5.39 2.34 -3.24
C LYS A 359 -4.15 1.49 -2.96
N ALA A 360 -3.84 1.22 -1.69
CA ALA A 360 -2.73 0.35 -1.32
C ALA A 360 -2.97 -1.09 -1.78
N ASP A 361 -4.19 -1.61 -1.69
CA ASP A 361 -4.57 -2.95 -2.20
C ASP A 361 -4.47 -3.05 -3.75
N LEU A 362 -4.49 -1.92 -4.46
CA LEU A 362 -4.20 -1.82 -5.91
C LEU A 362 -2.73 -1.52 -6.21
N GLU A 363 -1.85 -1.54 -5.22
CA GLU A 363 -0.43 -1.17 -5.32
C GLU A 363 -0.20 0.28 -5.81
N ARG A 364 -1.21 1.15 -5.71
CA ARG A 364 -1.12 2.60 -6.01
C ARG A 364 -0.57 3.36 -4.80
N TYR A 365 0.62 2.95 -4.36
CA TYR A 365 1.20 3.36 -3.08
C TYR A 365 1.37 4.88 -2.94
N GLU A 366 1.83 5.59 -3.97
CA GLU A 366 1.98 7.06 -3.90
C GLU A 366 0.64 7.78 -3.66
N GLU A 367 -0.44 7.31 -4.29
CA GLU A 367 -1.77 7.88 -4.06
C GLU A 367 -2.35 7.50 -2.69
N SER A 368 -2.02 6.31 -2.18
CA SER A 368 -2.40 5.91 -0.81
C SER A 368 -1.71 6.78 0.25
N ILE A 369 -0.44 7.13 0.03
CA ILE A 369 0.34 8.01 0.92
C ILE A 369 -0.31 9.40 1.00
N VAL A 370 -0.81 9.94 -0.12
CA VAL A 370 -1.55 11.22 -0.14
C VAL A 370 -2.79 11.16 0.74
N ASP A 371 -3.58 10.08 0.65
CA ASP A 371 -4.78 9.95 1.49
C ASP A 371 -4.43 9.78 2.97
N PHE A 372 -3.42 8.96 3.31
CA PHE A 372 -2.97 8.82 4.70
C PHE A 372 -2.35 10.11 5.27
N ASN A 373 -1.72 10.95 4.44
CA ASN A 373 -1.28 12.28 4.86
C ASN A 373 -2.46 13.16 5.29
N GLU A 374 -3.58 13.13 4.56
CA GLU A 374 -4.77 13.88 4.94
C GLU A 374 -5.42 13.31 6.22
N VAL A 375 -5.43 11.98 6.41
CA VAL A 375 -5.87 11.37 7.69
C VAL A 375 -5.04 11.89 8.85
N ILE A 376 -3.71 11.89 8.74
CA ILE A 376 -2.78 12.35 9.79
C ILE A 376 -2.93 13.86 10.04
N LYS A 377 -3.22 14.64 9.00
CA LYS A 377 -3.48 16.08 9.12
C LYS A 377 -4.80 16.37 9.86
N LEU A 378 -5.84 15.57 9.62
CA LEU A 378 -7.12 15.67 10.32
C LEU A 378 -7.00 15.15 11.77
N ASN A 379 -6.22 14.09 11.98
CA ASN A 379 -6.00 13.45 13.26
C ASN A 379 -4.54 12.96 13.41
N SER A 380 -3.72 13.79 14.06
CA SER A 380 -2.29 13.52 14.24
C SER A 380 -1.97 12.39 15.22
N LYS A 381 -2.98 11.77 15.84
CA LYS A 381 -2.83 10.61 16.74
C LYS A 381 -3.35 9.31 16.12
N ASN A 382 -3.70 9.29 14.84
CA ASN A 382 -4.17 8.09 14.17
C ASN A 382 -3.00 7.12 13.91
N VAL A 383 -2.88 6.09 14.76
CA VAL A 383 -1.82 5.07 14.71
C VAL A 383 -1.86 4.28 13.40
N GLU A 384 -3.05 3.88 12.96
CA GLU A 384 -3.23 3.07 11.74
C GLU A 384 -2.77 3.83 10.50
N ALA A 385 -3.07 5.13 10.41
CA ALA A 385 -2.65 5.95 9.27
C ALA A 385 -1.12 6.07 9.15
N TYR A 386 -0.41 6.26 10.26
CA TYR A 386 1.06 6.22 10.26
C TYR A 386 1.56 4.83 9.85
N PHE A 387 0.97 3.77 10.39
CA PHE A 387 1.37 2.40 10.07
C PHE A 387 1.23 2.08 8.57
N TYR A 388 0.03 2.27 7.99
CA TYR A 388 -0.21 1.97 6.59
C TYR A 388 0.55 2.90 5.64
N ARG A 389 0.76 4.18 6.01
CA ARG A 389 1.66 5.06 5.24
C ARG A 389 3.11 4.57 5.28
N GLY A 390 3.57 4.09 6.43
CA GLY A 390 4.88 3.47 6.60
C GLY A 390 5.06 2.23 5.73
N VAL A 391 4.06 1.35 5.71
CA VAL A 391 4.05 0.15 4.85
C VAL A 391 4.10 0.54 3.37
N ALA A 392 3.20 1.44 2.91
CA ALA A 392 3.19 1.90 1.51
C ALA A 392 4.53 2.54 1.08
N LYS A 393 5.19 3.28 1.99
CA LYS A 393 6.55 3.81 1.74
C LYS A 393 7.60 2.71 1.68
N ALA A 394 7.51 1.68 2.51
CA ALA A 394 8.44 0.55 2.49
C ALA A 394 8.29 -0.27 1.19
N ASP A 395 7.07 -0.45 0.68
CA ASP A 395 6.80 -1.11 -0.60
C ASP A 395 7.30 -0.31 -1.80
N LEU A 396 7.37 1.02 -1.67
CA LEU A 396 8.05 1.92 -2.62
C LEU A 396 9.57 2.01 -2.40
N GLU A 397 10.15 1.19 -1.52
CA GLU A 397 11.57 1.19 -1.16
C GLU A 397 12.07 2.50 -0.52
N ARG A 398 11.16 3.36 -0.05
CA ARG A 398 11.45 4.60 0.69
C ARG A 398 11.67 4.28 2.17
N TYR A 399 12.66 3.43 2.45
CA TYR A 399 12.86 2.81 3.75
C TYR A 399 13.13 3.83 4.87
N GLU A 400 13.92 4.88 4.64
CA GLU A 400 14.17 5.93 5.64
C GLU A 400 12.88 6.63 6.08
N GLU A 401 12.00 6.95 5.12
CA GLU A 401 10.72 7.59 5.42
C GLU A 401 9.74 6.63 6.09
N SER A 402 9.76 5.34 5.74
CA SER A 402 8.96 4.32 6.44
C SER A 402 9.35 4.21 7.91
N ILE A 403 10.65 4.27 8.23
CA ILE A 403 11.17 4.19 9.60
C ILE A 403 10.66 5.36 10.44
N VAL A 404 10.56 6.57 9.87
CA VAL A 404 10.00 7.75 10.55
C VAL A 404 8.55 7.49 10.97
N ASP A 405 7.74 6.91 10.07
CA ASP A 405 6.35 6.60 10.36
C ASP A 405 6.21 5.49 11.42
N PHE A 406 7.00 4.42 11.32
CA PHE A 406 6.99 3.36 12.34
C PHE A 406 7.50 3.85 13.70
N ASN A 407 8.42 4.82 13.75
CA ASN A 407 8.81 5.47 15.00
C ASN A 407 7.64 6.19 15.67
N GLU A 408 6.83 6.91 14.90
CA GLU A 408 5.62 7.57 15.44
C GLU A 408 4.56 6.55 15.87
N VAL A 409 4.38 5.44 15.13
CA VAL A 409 3.51 4.32 15.57
C VAL A 409 3.96 3.79 16.94
N ILE A 410 5.24 3.46 17.11
CA ILE A 410 5.78 2.92 18.37
C ILE A 410 5.71 3.94 19.51
N LYS A 411 5.84 5.22 19.21
CA LYS A 411 5.69 6.29 20.20
C LYS A 411 4.24 6.44 20.69
N LEU A 412 3.26 6.27 19.79
CA LEU A 412 1.83 6.34 20.12
C LEU A 412 1.31 5.03 20.73
N ASP A 413 1.81 3.89 20.27
CA ASP A 413 1.51 2.54 20.74
C ASP A 413 2.80 1.70 20.88
N PRO A 414 3.45 1.74 22.07
CA PRO A 414 4.69 1.01 22.33
C PRO A 414 4.58 -0.52 22.29
N LYS A 415 3.36 -1.07 22.17
CA LYS A 415 3.15 -2.53 22.09
C LYS A 415 2.82 -3.00 20.67
N ASN A 416 2.90 -2.11 19.68
CA ASN A 416 2.60 -2.44 18.30
C ASN A 416 3.71 -3.32 17.69
N VAL A 417 3.48 -4.64 17.72
CA VAL A 417 4.45 -5.66 17.26
C VAL A 417 4.75 -5.51 15.77
N GLU A 418 3.74 -5.19 14.95
CA GLU A 418 3.90 -5.06 13.50
C GLU A 418 4.82 -3.89 13.16
N ALA A 419 4.69 -2.75 13.85
CA ALA A 419 5.56 -1.59 13.63
C ALA A 419 7.04 -1.90 13.92
N TYR A 420 7.33 -2.65 14.99
CA TYR A 420 8.71 -3.13 15.24
C TYR A 420 9.18 -4.05 14.11
N PHE A 421 8.34 -4.98 13.67
CA PHE A 421 8.69 -5.90 12.59
C PHE A 421 9.03 -5.16 11.29
N TYR A 422 8.12 -4.30 10.81
CA TYR A 422 8.32 -3.56 9.57
C TYR A 422 9.47 -2.54 9.67
N ARG A 423 9.66 -1.87 10.81
CA ARG A 423 10.84 -1.01 11.03
C ARG A 423 12.14 -1.81 10.99
N GLY A 424 12.16 -3.01 11.57
CA GLY A 424 13.29 -3.92 11.53
C GLY A 424 13.61 -4.36 10.10
N VAL A 425 12.59 -4.70 9.29
CA VAL A 425 12.75 -5.03 7.87
C VAL A 425 13.30 -3.84 7.08
N SER A 426 12.73 -2.64 7.23
CA SER A 426 13.23 -1.43 6.55
C SER A 426 14.68 -1.11 6.94
N LYS A 427 15.06 -1.27 8.20
CA LYS A 427 16.46 -1.12 8.64
C LYS A 427 17.38 -2.16 8.04
N ALA A 428 16.94 -3.41 7.95
CA ALA A 428 17.73 -4.48 7.33
C ALA A 428 17.96 -4.21 5.83
N LYS A 429 16.95 -3.67 5.13
CA LYS A 429 17.06 -3.25 3.71
C LYS A 429 18.02 -2.07 3.50
N LEU A 430 18.22 -1.24 4.52
CA LEU A 430 19.23 -0.18 4.56
C LEU A 430 20.59 -0.65 5.11
N GLU A 431 20.80 -1.96 5.23
CA GLU A 431 22.03 -2.58 5.77
C GLU A 431 22.35 -2.18 7.23
N LYS A 432 21.38 -1.59 7.95
CA LYS A 432 21.48 -1.27 9.39
C LYS A 432 21.18 -2.51 10.23
N TYR A 433 21.98 -3.55 10.02
CA TYR A 433 21.71 -4.89 10.55
C TYR A 433 21.67 -4.93 12.08
N GLU A 434 22.54 -4.20 12.78
CA GLU A 434 22.51 -4.14 14.25
C GLU A 434 21.21 -3.54 14.79
N GLU A 435 20.74 -2.45 14.19
CA GLU A 435 19.48 -1.81 14.59
C GLU A 435 18.27 -2.69 14.25
N SER A 436 18.29 -3.40 13.12
CA SER A 436 17.24 -4.34 12.75
C SER A 436 17.12 -5.49 13.77
N ILE A 437 18.25 -5.98 14.30
CA ILE A 437 18.28 -7.05 15.31
C ILE A 437 17.60 -6.61 16.60
N ILE A 438 17.76 -5.33 17.00
CA ILE A 438 17.09 -4.76 18.18
C ILE A 438 15.57 -4.82 17.98
N ASP A 439 15.07 -4.37 16.83
CA ASP A 439 13.63 -4.37 16.54
C ASP A 439 13.05 -5.80 16.47
N PHE A 440 13.75 -6.75 15.85
CA PHE A 440 13.31 -8.15 15.87
C PHE A 440 13.38 -8.80 17.27
N ASN A 441 14.26 -8.34 18.16
CA ASN A 441 14.24 -8.78 19.56
C ASN A 441 12.97 -8.34 20.28
N GLU A 442 12.48 -7.13 20.03
CA GLU A 442 11.22 -6.64 20.58
C GLU A 442 10.05 -7.48 20.08
N VAL A 443 9.98 -7.76 18.77
CA VAL A 443 8.95 -8.65 18.20
C VAL A 443 8.96 -10.02 18.88
N ILE A 444 10.13 -10.62 19.08
CA ILE A 444 10.28 -11.93 19.74
C ILE A 444 9.92 -11.87 21.23
N THR A 445 10.15 -10.73 21.89
CA THR A 445 9.78 -10.52 23.29
C THR A 445 8.26 -10.52 23.46
N PHE A 446 7.54 -9.86 22.55
CA PHE A 446 6.07 -9.86 22.55
C PHE A 446 5.47 -11.16 22.01
N ASN A 447 6.09 -11.75 20.98
CA ASN A 447 5.66 -13.01 20.35
C ASN A 447 6.84 -14.00 20.23
N PRO A 448 7.07 -14.86 21.25
CA PRO A 448 8.21 -15.79 21.28
C PRO A 448 8.19 -16.89 20.20
N ASN A 449 7.09 -17.03 19.45
CA ASN A 449 6.91 -18.01 18.38
C ASN A 449 6.77 -17.35 17.00
N ASP A 450 7.13 -16.06 16.85
CA ASP A 450 7.11 -15.38 15.57
C ASP A 450 8.22 -15.90 14.63
N GLU A 451 7.84 -16.77 13.70
CA GLU A 451 8.75 -17.39 12.73
C GLU A 451 9.48 -16.34 11.88
N LYS A 452 8.76 -15.31 11.41
CA LYS A 452 9.30 -14.29 10.51
C LYS A 452 10.36 -13.45 11.21
N ALA A 453 10.16 -13.10 12.48
CA ALA A 453 11.11 -12.32 13.26
C ALA A 453 12.42 -13.09 13.50
N TYR A 454 12.36 -14.39 13.84
CA TYR A 454 13.58 -15.20 13.96
C TYR A 454 14.31 -15.31 12.63
N PHE A 455 13.57 -15.53 11.53
CA PHE A 455 14.18 -15.65 10.21
C PHE A 455 14.92 -14.36 9.81
N ASN A 456 14.26 -13.21 9.89
CA ASN A 456 14.86 -11.92 9.53
C ASN A 456 16.01 -11.53 10.48
N ARG A 457 15.90 -11.79 11.79
CA ARG A 457 17.02 -11.58 12.73
C ARG A 457 18.21 -12.50 12.41
N GLY A 458 17.94 -13.74 12.00
CA GLY A 458 18.94 -14.69 11.54
C GLY A 458 19.68 -14.17 10.30
N LEU A 459 18.95 -13.65 9.31
CA LEU A 459 19.53 -13.02 8.12
C LEU A 459 20.39 -11.81 8.47
N SER A 460 19.90 -10.86 9.28
CA SER A 460 20.71 -9.71 9.71
C SER A 460 21.98 -10.14 10.46
N LYS A 461 21.94 -11.21 11.26
CA LYS A 461 23.14 -11.77 11.91
C LYS A 461 24.09 -12.42 10.91
N ALA A 462 23.59 -13.10 9.88
CA ALA A 462 24.42 -13.72 8.85
C ALA A 462 25.15 -12.66 8.02
N GLN A 463 24.50 -11.54 7.70
CA GLN A 463 25.12 -10.40 7.00
C GLN A 463 26.22 -9.72 7.83
N LEU A 464 26.13 -9.78 9.17
CA LEU A 464 27.20 -9.36 10.07
C LEU A 464 28.27 -10.44 10.32
N GLU A 465 28.30 -11.50 9.50
CA GLU A 465 29.18 -12.68 9.63
C GLU A 465 29.06 -13.43 10.97
N ARG A 466 27.97 -13.20 11.72
CA ARG A 466 27.69 -13.87 13.01
C ARG A 466 26.99 -15.20 12.78
N TYR A 467 27.53 -16.01 11.87
CA TYR A 467 26.92 -17.26 11.39
C TYR A 467 26.49 -18.20 12.51
N LYS A 468 27.29 -18.35 13.57
CA LYS A 468 26.94 -19.19 14.74
C LYS A 468 25.65 -18.72 15.42
N LYS A 469 25.43 -17.40 15.54
CA LYS A 469 24.21 -16.82 16.14
C LYS A 469 23.04 -16.87 15.15
N ALA A 470 23.29 -16.69 13.85
CA ALA A 470 22.28 -16.84 12.81
C ALA A 470 21.70 -18.26 12.78
N ILE A 471 22.56 -19.28 12.86
CA ILE A 471 22.16 -20.70 12.93
C ILE A 471 21.21 -20.98 14.10
N VAL A 472 21.40 -20.34 15.25
CA VAL A 472 20.48 -20.49 16.41
C VAL A 472 19.07 -20.02 16.05
N ASP A 473 18.96 -18.90 15.35
CA ASP A 473 17.67 -18.37 14.90
C ASP A 473 17.04 -19.24 13.81
N PHE A 474 17.81 -19.66 12.80
CA PHE A 474 17.31 -20.57 11.77
C PHE A 474 16.88 -21.94 12.34
N ASN A 475 17.58 -22.45 13.36
CA ASN A 475 17.15 -23.65 14.09
C ASN A 475 15.78 -23.46 14.75
N LYS A 476 15.51 -22.27 15.30
CA LYS A 476 14.21 -21.94 15.91
C LYS A 476 13.12 -21.86 14.84
N VAL A 477 13.40 -21.23 13.69
CA VAL A 477 12.49 -21.20 12.51
C VAL A 477 12.14 -22.63 12.07
N ILE A 478 13.15 -23.48 11.84
CA ILE A 478 12.95 -24.88 11.42
C ILE A 478 12.17 -25.69 12.47
N LYS A 479 12.34 -25.41 13.76
CA LYS A 479 11.57 -26.05 14.83
C LYS A 479 10.10 -25.62 14.82
N LEU A 480 9.82 -24.34 14.53
CA LEU A 480 8.45 -23.81 14.43
C LEU A 480 7.77 -24.31 13.14
N ASN A 481 8.50 -24.31 12.04
CA ASN A 481 8.02 -24.73 10.72
C ASN A 481 9.06 -25.63 10.02
N PRO A 482 8.94 -26.96 10.16
CA PRO A 482 9.86 -27.90 9.52
C PRO A 482 9.78 -27.96 7.99
N LYS A 483 8.80 -27.27 7.37
CA LYS A 483 8.60 -27.20 5.91
C LYS A 483 9.16 -25.92 5.29
N ASN A 484 9.66 -24.97 6.07
CA ASN A 484 10.27 -23.75 5.55
C ASN A 484 11.62 -24.09 4.89
N GLU A 485 11.65 -24.16 3.55
CA GLU A 485 12.83 -24.50 2.76
C GLU A 485 13.90 -23.42 2.80
N ILE A 486 13.49 -22.15 2.82
CA ILE A 486 14.39 -21.00 2.83
C ILE A 486 15.21 -20.96 4.12
N ALA A 487 14.63 -21.38 5.25
CA ALA A 487 15.34 -21.50 6.52
C ALA A 487 16.44 -22.58 6.48
N TYR A 488 16.22 -23.70 5.80
CA TYR A 488 17.28 -24.71 5.59
C TYR A 488 18.37 -24.18 4.66
N LEU A 489 18.00 -23.50 3.58
CA LEU A 489 18.96 -22.85 2.68
C LEU A 489 19.85 -21.85 3.42
N ALA A 490 19.26 -20.91 4.17
CA ALA A 490 19.99 -19.90 4.93
C ALA A 490 20.90 -20.49 6.02
N ARG A 491 20.45 -21.56 6.69
CA ARG A 491 21.28 -22.32 7.65
C ARG A 491 22.42 -23.06 6.96
N GLY A 492 22.16 -23.64 5.79
CA GLY A 492 23.14 -24.32 4.95
C GLY A 492 24.26 -23.37 4.51
N ILE A 493 23.91 -22.18 4.03
CA ILE A 493 24.86 -21.12 3.68
C ILE A 493 25.68 -20.71 4.91
N SER A 494 25.03 -20.46 6.06
CA SER A 494 25.74 -20.13 7.30
C SER A 494 26.71 -21.24 7.77
N ASN A 495 26.38 -22.51 7.55
CA ASN A 495 27.26 -23.64 7.83
C ASN A 495 28.41 -23.73 6.81
N TYR A 496 28.16 -23.41 5.54
CA TYR A 496 29.18 -23.33 4.49
C TYR A 496 30.25 -22.30 4.85
N GLU A 497 29.86 -21.08 5.25
CA GLU A 497 30.78 -20.02 5.65
C GLU A 497 31.64 -20.41 6.88
N LEU A 498 31.08 -21.24 7.77
CA LEU A 498 31.81 -21.83 8.89
C LEU A 498 32.67 -23.04 8.51
N LYS A 499 32.79 -23.36 7.22
CA LYS A 499 33.49 -24.53 6.65
C LYS A 499 32.96 -25.88 7.15
N LYS A 500 31.71 -25.91 7.60
CA LYS A 500 30.98 -27.12 8.04
C LYS A 500 30.25 -27.76 6.86
N TYR A 501 31.03 -28.28 5.91
CA TYR A 501 30.53 -28.68 4.60
C TYR A 501 29.52 -29.84 4.65
N GLU A 502 29.71 -30.83 5.54
CA GLU A 502 28.79 -31.97 5.61
C GLU A 502 27.43 -31.56 6.23
N GLU A 503 27.43 -30.70 7.26
CA GLU A 503 26.20 -30.12 7.83
C GLU A 503 25.45 -29.25 6.82
N ALA A 504 26.17 -28.42 6.06
CA ALA A 504 25.58 -27.60 5.00
C ALA A 504 24.95 -28.46 3.88
N ILE A 505 25.58 -29.58 3.50
CA ILE A 505 25.00 -30.54 2.53
C ILE A 505 23.70 -31.15 3.06
N VAL A 506 23.61 -31.48 4.36
CA VAL A 506 22.37 -32.01 4.96
C VAL A 506 21.24 -30.99 4.82
N ASP A 507 21.53 -29.71 5.05
CA ASP A 507 20.57 -28.62 4.93
C ASP A 507 20.11 -28.41 3.48
N PHE A 508 21.04 -28.34 2.52
CA PHE A 508 20.68 -28.23 1.11
C PHE A 508 19.91 -29.44 0.59
N ASN A 509 20.25 -30.66 1.04
CA ASN A 509 19.46 -31.86 0.73
C ASN A 509 18.01 -31.73 1.21
N LYS A 510 17.82 -31.16 2.41
CA LYS A 510 16.49 -30.96 2.98
C LYS A 510 15.71 -29.86 2.26
N ALA A 511 16.36 -28.74 1.92
CA ALA A 511 15.77 -27.68 1.10
C ALA A 511 15.32 -28.21 -0.27
N ILE A 512 16.18 -28.95 -0.98
CA ILE A 512 15.86 -29.59 -2.28
C ILE A 512 14.72 -30.60 -2.15
N LYS A 513 14.64 -31.34 -1.05
CA LYS A 513 13.53 -32.28 -0.82
C LYS A 513 12.20 -31.55 -0.63
N LEU A 514 12.21 -30.36 -0.03
CA LEU A 514 11.01 -29.53 0.18
C LEU A 514 10.60 -28.80 -1.10
N ASN A 515 11.56 -28.23 -1.82
CA ASN A 515 11.38 -27.59 -3.12
C ASN A 515 12.41 -28.15 -4.14
N PRO A 516 12.03 -29.13 -4.97
CA PRO A 516 12.92 -29.72 -5.97
C PRO A 516 13.37 -28.78 -7.09
N ASN A 517 12.74 -27.61 -7.22
CA ASN A 517 13.08 -26.61 -8.23
C ASN A 517 14.05 -25.55 -7.71
N ASN A 518 14.29 -25.46 -6.40
CA ASN A 518 15.16 -24.45 -5.78
C ASN A 518 16.60 -24.53 -6.33
N GLU A 519 16.92 -23.66 -7.29
CA GLU A 519 18.19 -23.67 -8.00
C GLU A 519 19.38 -23.38 -7.07
N GLU A 520 19.24 -22.42 -6.16
CA GLU A 520 20.30 -21.97 -5.25
C GLU A 520 20.81 -23.10 -4.36
N SER A 521 19.92 -23.97 -3.89
CA SER A 521 20.30 -25.15 -3.10
C SER A 521 21.13 -26.16 -3.91
N TYR A 522 20.83 -26.36 -5.20
CA TYR A 522 21.64 -27.24 -6.05
C TYR A 522 23.01 -26.62 -6.31
N PHE A 523 23.06 -25.31 -6.60
CA PHE A 523 24.32 -24.61 -6.83
C PHE A 523 25.24 -24.73 -5.63
N ASN A 524 24.77 -24.32 -4.44
CA ASN A 524 25.57 -24.35 -3.22
C ASN A 524 25.98 -25.78 -2.82
N ARG A 525 25.09 -26.77 -2.99
CA ARG A 525 25.46 -28.19 -2.75
C ARG A 525 26.49 -28.69 -3.75
N GLY A 526 26.42 -28.25 -5.01
CA GLY A 526 27.40 -28.54 -6.05
C GLY A 526 28.79 -28.03 -5.68
N ILE A 527 28.89 -26.78 -5.23
CA ILE A 527 30.14 -26.17 -4.73
C ILE A 527 30.71 -26.97 -3.56
N LEU A 528 29.91 -27.29 -2.55
CA LEU A 528 30.36 -28.10 -1.42
C LEU A 528 30.90 -29.46 -1.83
N LYS A 529 30.27 -30.10 -2.81
CA LYS A 529 30.74 -31.38 -3.36
C LYS A 529 32.07 -31.24 -4.10
N ILE A 530 32.43 -30.08 -4.64
CA ILE A 530 33.77 -29.80 -5.18
C ILE A 530 34.81 -29.81 -4.07
N HIS A 531 34.58 -29.09 -2.97
CA HIS A 531 35.50 -29.08 -1.82
C HIS A 531 35.71 -30.49 -1.24
N LEU A 532 34.67 -31.33 -1.27
CA LEU A 532 34.73 -32.74 -0.84
C LEU A 532 35.26 -33.72 -1.90
N LYS A 533 35.72 -33.22 -3.06
CA LYS A 533 36.20 -34.01 -4.21
C LYS A 533 35.17 -34.99 -4.80
N LYS A 534 33.87 -34.77 -4.56
CA LYS A 534 32.71 -35.54 -5.07
C LYS A 534 32.27 -35.03 -6.46
N TYR A 535 33.20 -34.87 -7.39
CA TYR A 535 33.02 -34.16 -8.68
C TYR A 535 31.84 -34.63 -9.55
N LYS A 536 31.61 -35.94 -9.66
CA LYS A 536 30.47 -36.47 -10.44
C LYS A 536 29.13 -36.00 -9.90
N GLN A 537 29.00 -35.97 -8.58
CA GLN A 537 27.77 -35.52 -7.92
C GLN A 537 27.63 -34.00 -8.00
N ALA A 538 28.73 -33.26 -7.96
CA ALA A 538 28.73 -31.80 -8.15
C ALA A 538 28.21 -31.43 -9.54
N ILE A 539 28.73 -32.07 -10.59
CA ILE A 539 28.28 -31.84 -11.97
C ILE A 539 26.79 -32.14 -12.15
N ASN A 540 26.27 -33.19 -11.52
CA ASN A 540 24.84 -33.47 -11.57
C ASN A 540 24.00 -32.36 -10.93
N ASP A 541 24.48 -31.73 -9.85
CA ASP A 541 23.77 -30.60 -9.23
C ASP A 541 23.80 -29.37 -10.14
N PHE A 542 24.94 -29.03 -10.75
CA PHE A 542 25.03 -27.91 -11.68
C PHE A 542 24.18 -28.10 -12.94
N LYS A 543 24.01 -29.34 -13.41
CA LYS A 543 23.09 -29.65 -14.52
C LYS A 543 21.64 -29.34 -14.17
N ILE A 544 21.22 -29.72 -12.97
CA ILE A 544 19.86 -29.45 -12.50
C ILE A 544 19.67 -27.94 -12.31
N PHE A 545 20.65 -27.25 -11.72
CA PHE A 545 20.68 -25.79 -11.64
C PHE A 545 20.49 -25.14 -13.02
N ALA A 546 21.31 -25.52 -14.01
CA ALA A 546 21.26 -24.98 -15.37
C ALA A 546 19.95 -25.30 -16.11
N LYS A 547 19.29 -26.41 -15.76
CA LYS A 547 18.00 -26.78 -16.34
C LYS A 547 16.83 -26.00 -15.74
N ASN A 548 16.89 -25.69 -14.44
CA ASN A 548 15.81 -25.04 -13.71
C ASN A 548 15.83 -23.51 -13.88
N ASN A 549 17.01 -22.91 -14.13
CA ASN A 549 17.13 -21.48 -14.43
C ASN A 549 16.85 -21.20 -15.92
N ASN A 550 15.85 -20.35 -16.22
CA ASN A 550 15.43 -20.01 -17.59
C ASN A 550 16.07 -18.71 -18.11
N ASP A 551 16.76 -17.93 -17.26
CA ASP A 551 17.44 -16.71 -17.70
C ASP A 551 18.90 -17.00 -18.07
N ALA A 552 19.21 -16.79 -19.35
CA ALA A 552 20.45 -17.21 -19.99
C ALA A 552 21.69 -16.35 -19.65
N SER A 553 21.63 -15.50 -18.62
CA SER A 553 22.75 -14.64 -18.19
C SER A 553 23.60 -15.22 -17.07
N ASP A 554 23.14 -16.28 -16.39
CA ASP A 554 23.74 -16.74 -15.13
C ASP A 554 24.76 -17.89 -15.32
N ILE A 555 25.87 -17.56 -15.99
CA ILE A 555 27.15 -18.31 -16.22
C ILE A 555 27.28 -19.73 -15.59
N THR A 556 27.62 -20.75 -16.40
CA THR A 556 27.59 -22.17 -15.97
C THR A 556 28.88 -22.98 -16.03
N ILE A 557 30.06 -22.50 -16.47
CA ILE A 557 31.31 -23.27 -16.25
C ILE A 557 32.35 -22.46 -15.46
N ILE A 558 32.43 -21.16 -15.71
CA ILE A 558 33.42 -20.30 -15.06
C ILE A 558 33.15 -20.13 -13.56
N LYS A 559 31.89 -19.92 -13.14
CA LYS A 559 31.50 -19.88 -11.72
C LYS A 559 31.92 -21.14 -10.98
N ILE A 560 31.73 -22.30 -11.61
CA ILE A 560 32.13 -23.58 -11.03
C ILE A 560 33.65 -23.66 -10.87
N LEU A 561 34.43 -23.09 -11.79
CA LEU A 561 35.89 -23.05 -11.73
C LEU A 561 36.44 -22.08 -10.68
N GLN A 562 35.69 -21.02 -10.33
CA GLN A 562 36.12 -20.05 -9.32
C GLN A 562 36.23 -20.67 -7.93
N GLU A 563 35.35 -21.62 -7.60
CA GLU A 563 35.31 -22.32 -6.31
C GLU A 563 36.37 -23.44 -6.17
N PHE A 564 37.27 -23.59 -7.15
CA PHE A 564 38.41 -24.51 -7.03
C PHE A 564 39.57 -23.83 -6.31
N ASP A 565 39.67 -24.02 -5.00
CA ASP A 565 40.84 -23.60 -4.22
C ASP A 565 42.08 -24.47 -4.49
N LYS A 566 41.87 -25.74 -4.86
CA LYS A 566 42.92 -26.74 -5.10
C LYS A 566 42.85 -27.30 -6.52
N TYR A 567 43.95 -27.17 -7.27
CA TYR A 567 44.02 -27.50 -8.70
C TYR A 567 44.68 -28.86 -9.02
N ASN A 568 45.03 -29.66 -8.01
CA ASN A 568 45.64 -30.98 -8.22
C ASN A 568 44.73 -31.97 -8.97
N ASP A 569 43.41 -31.81 -8.85
CA ASP A 569 42.40 -32.65 -9.50
C ASP A 569 41.74 -31.98 -10.72
N ILE A 570 42.28 -30.86 -11.21
CA ILE A 570 41.65 -30.03 -12.26
C ILE A 570 41.42 -30.81 -13.57
N ASP A 571 42.35 -31.67 -13.97
CA ASP A 571 42.21 -32.55 -15.15
C ASP A 571 41.04 -33.51 -15.04
N LYS A 572 40.86 -34.09 -13.85
CA LYS A 572 39.80 -35.05 -13.57
C LYS A 572 38.45 -34.35 -13.65
N PHE A 573 38.38 -33.11 -13.18
CA PHE A 573 37.20 -32.28 -13.27
C PHE A 573 36.89 -31.87 -14.72
N PHE A 574 37.87 -31.36 -15.47
CA PHE A 574 37.70 -30.97 -16.88
C PHE A 574 37.24 -32.12 -17.75
N LYS A 575 37.78 -33.33 -17.51
CA LYS A 575 37.33 -34.55 -18.18
C LYS A 575 35.85 -34.82 -17.98
N LEU A 576 35.33 -34.57 -16.79
CA LEU A 576 33.91 -34.76 -16.49
C LEU A 576 33.04 -33.66 -17.10
N LEU A 577 33.51 -32.41 -17.16
CA LEU A 577 32.77 -31.30 -17.79
C LEU A 577 32.55 -31.51 -19.29
N ILE A 578 33.49 -32.15 -19.98
CA ILE A 578 33.51 -32.22 -21.45
C ILE A 578 32.74 -33.43 -22.01
N ILE A 579 32.32 -34.39 -21.16
CA ILE A 579 31.55 -35.56 -21.61
C ILE A 579 30.22 -35.11 -22.22
N ASP A 580 29.78 -35.76 -23.31
CA ASP A 580 28.57 -35.41 -24.06
C ASP A 580 27.30 -35.36 -23.20
N GLU A 581 27.24 -36.16 -22.14
CA GLU A 581 26.14 -36.16 -21.14
C GLU A 581 25.95 -34.79 -20.46
N ASN A 582 26.96 -33.91 -20.48
CA ASN A 582 26.99 -32.62 -19.80
C ASN A 582 27.02 -31.44 -20.78
N LYS A 583 26.64 -31.66 -22.05
CA LYS A 583 26.61 -30.63 -23.10
C LYS A 583 25.74 -29.41 -22.76
N GLU A 584 24.75 -29.57 -21.89
CA GLU A 584 23.86 -28.48 -21.44
C GLU A 584 24.60 -27.40 -20.65
N LEU A 585 25.65 -27.77 -19.89
CA LEU A 585 26.50 -26.80 -19.18
C LEU A 585 27.27 -25.88 -20.14
N TRP A 586 27.38 -26.26 -21.41
CA TRP A 586 28.10 -25.52 -22.45
C TRP A 586 27.20 -24.72 -23.39
N LYS A 587 25.86 -24.83 -23.24
CA LYS A 587 24.88 -24.28 -24.19
C LYS A 587 24.93 -22.74 -24.26
N ASP A 588 25.20 -22.10 -23.13
CA ASP A 588 25.21 -20.64 -23.00
C ASP A 588 26.64 -20.11 -22.72
N GLU A 589 27.67 -20.94 -22.94
CA GLU A 589 29.07 -20.55 -22.79
C GLU A 589 29.51 -19.61 -23.94
N PRO A 590 29.92 -18.36 -23.66
CA PRO A 590 30.05 -17.32 -24.68
C PRO A 590 31.04 -17.64 -25.81
N ILE A 591 32.21 -18.21 -25.50
CA ILE A 591 33.23 -18.54 -26.52
C ILE A 591 32.79 -19.73 -27.36
N THR A 592 32.12 -20.70 -26.74
CA THR A 592 31.52 -21.84 -27.42
C THR A 592 30.47 -21.34 -28.43
N ASN A 593 29.62 -20.41 -28.01
CA ASN A 593 28.61 -19.78 -28.87
C ASN A 593 29.21 -18.90 -29.96
N LEU A 594 30.22 -18.09 -29.66
CA LEU A 594 30.97 -17.26 -30.61
C LEU A 594 31.60 -18.11 -31.72
N ILE A 595 32.20 -19.25 -31.36
CA ILE A 595 32.78 -20.21 -32.30
C ILE A 595 31.68 -20.88 -33.13
N PHE A 596 30.52 -21.21 -32.53
CA PHE A 596 29.40 -21.85 -33.24
C PHE A 596 28.58 -20.91 -34.14
N HIS A 597 28.81 -19.59 -34.08
CA HIS A 597 28.25 -18.64 -35.03
C HIS A 597 28.97 -18.65 -36.41
N PHE A 598 30.19 -19.18 -36.49
CA PHE A 598 30.88 -19.37 -37.79
C PHE A 598 30.16 -20.43 -38.62
N LYS A 599 29.93 -20.17 -39.92
CA LYS A 599 29.30 -21.15 -40.82
C LYS A 599 30.12 -22.44 -40.91
N GLU A 600 31.43 -22.33 -40.74
CA GLU A 600 32.41 -23.42 -40.75
C GLU A 600 32.30 -24.33 -39.52
N SER A 601 31.84 -23.80 -38.37
CA SER A 601 31.70 -24.57 -37.13
C SER A 601 30.65 -25.68 -37.22
N LYS A 602 29.67 -25.53 -38.12
CA LYS A 602 28.65 -26.55 -38.44
C LYS A 602 29.25 -27.85 -39.00
N LYS A 603 30.52 -27.84 -39.41
CA LYS A 603 31.26 -28.99 -39.96
C LYS A 603 32.26 -29.59 -38.96
N PHE A 604 32.34 -29.09 -37.72
CA PHE A 604 33.28 -29.61 -36.74
C PHE A 604 32.87 -31.00 -36.27
N ASP A 605 33.83 -31.91 -36.22
CA ASP A 605 33.63 -33.23 -35.61
C ASP A 605 33.66 -33.14 -34.08
N ASN A 606 33.12 -34.16 -33.41
CA ASN A 606 33.03 -34.20 -31.96
C ASN A 606 34.41 -34.09 -31.27
N GLU A 607 35.46 -34.61 -31.91
CA GLU A 607 36.82 -34.57 -31.36
C GLU A 607 37.43 -33.16 -31.42
N LEU A 608 37.17 -32.40 -32.50
CA LEU A 608 37.55 -30.99 -32.62
C LEU A 608 36.81 -30.14 -31.59
N ILE A 609 35.50 -30.33 -31.43
CA ILE A 609 34.69 -29.62 -30.41
C ILE A 609 35.24 -29.90 -29.00
N LYS A 610 35.53 -31.17 -28.71
CA LYS A 610 36.14 -31.59 -27.44
C LYS A 610 37.49 -30.91 -27.19
N ASN A 611 38.37 -30.86 -28.19
CA ASN A 611 39.67 -30.22 -28.06
C ASN A 611 39.56 -28.70 -27.88
N ILE A 612 38.60 -28.05 -28.55
CA ILE A 612 38.28 -26.62 -28.34
C ILE A 612 37.83 -26.38 -26.90
N LYS A 613 36.92 -27.22 -26.37
CA LYS A 613 36.46 -27.10 -24.97
C LYS A 613 37.60 -27.24 -23.98
N TYR A 614 38.51 -28.20 -24.18
CA TYR A 614 39.69 -28.32 -23.33
C TYR A 614 40.59 -27.08 -23.40
N LEU A 615 40.85 -26.56 -24.59
CA LEU A 615 41.65 -25.35 -24.77
C LEU A 615 41.05 -24.19 -23.94
N ILE A 616 39.75 -23.95 -24.07
CA ILE A 616 39.03 -22.89 -23.34
C ILE A 616 39.15 -23.09 -21.81
N LEU A 617 38.98 -24.31 -21.29
CA LEU A 617 39.10 -24.57 -19.85
C LEU A 617 40.51 -24.26 -19.31
N TYR A 618 41.56 -24.55 -20.09
CA TYR A 618 42.94 -24.25 -19.67
C TYR A 618 43.31 -22.78 -19.82
N GLU A 619 42.68 -22.05 -20.74
CA GLU A 619 42.77 -20.59 -20.79
C GLU A 619 42.09 -19.95 -19.57
N TYR A 620 40.91 -20.43 -19.20
CA TYR A 620 40.21 -20.00 -17.98
C TYR A 620 41.02 -20.30 -16.72
N PHE A 621 41.66 -21.47 -16.67
CA PHE A 621 42.59 -21.82 -15.61
C PHE A 621 43.78 -20.85 -15.55
N LEU A 622 44.39 -20.51 -16.70
CA LEU A 622 45.49 -19.55 -16.75
C LEU A 622 45.05 -18.16 -16.27
N LEU A 623 43.88 -17.67 -16.66
CA LEU A 623 43.39 -16.38 -16.21
C LEU A 623 43.06 -16.34 -14.72
N LYS A 624 42.52 -17.42 -14.15
CA LYS A 624 42.35 -17.56 -12.69
C LYS A 624 43.68 -17.58 -11.94
N ILE A 625 44.74 -18.14 -12.53
CA ILE A 625 46.09 -18.08 -11.95
C ILE A 625 46.63 -16.63 -11.95
N LEU A 626 46.28 -15.87 -12.98
CA LEU A 626 46.78 -14.50 -13.19
C LEU A 626 45.88 -13.43 -12.58
N SER A 627 44.73 -13.78 -11.98
CA SER A 627 43.83 -12.80 -11.39
C SER A 627 44.50 -12.04 -10.24
N PHE A 628 44.25 -10.74 -10.20
CA PHE A 628 44.69 -9.84 -9.14
C PHE A 628 43.91 -10.10 -7.85
N ASP A 629 44.53 -9.93 -6.68
CA ASP A 629 43.89 -10.19 -5.38
C ASP A 629 43.74 -8.88 -4.59
N THR A 630 42.50 -8.50 -4.28
CA THR A 630 42.12 -7.21 -3.69
C THR A 630 42.16 -7.22 -2.17
N ASP A 631 41.92 -8.36 -1.54
CA ASP A 631 41.52 -8.44 -0.12
C ASP A 631 42.70 -8.20 0.85
N ASP A 632 43.93 -8.42 0.39
CA ASP A 632 45.15 -8.26 1.19
C ASP A 632 45.90 -6.94 0.91
N LYS A 633 45.39 -6.07 0.03
CA LYS A 633 46.22 -5.01 -0.59
C LYS A 633 45.52 -3.66 -0.77
N ASN A 634 45.97 -2.67 0.01
CA ASN A 634 45.65 -1.24 -0.14
C ASN A 634 46.38 -0.63 -1.36
N ILE A 635 46.10 -1.12 -2.55
CA ILE A 635 46.70 -0.62 -3.79
C ILE A 635 45.66 0.17 -4.56
N GLU A 636 45.94 1.45 -4.78
CA GLU A 636 45.06 2.35 -5.53
C GLU A 636 45.43 2.34 -7.01
N ILE A 637 44.43 2.28 -7.89
CA ILE A 637 44.65 2.09 -9.32
C ILE A 637 44.58 3.43 -10.05
N SER A 638 45.72 3.89 -10.56
CA SER A 638 45.85 5.20 -11.20
C SER A 638 45.71 5.11 -12.72
N HIS A 639 44.95 6.03 -13.35
CA HIS A 639 44.80 6.08 -14.81
C HIS A 639 44.78 7.47 -15.43
N TYR A 640 45.32 7.65 -16.65
CA TYR A 640 45.30 8.94 -17.34
C TYR A 640 43.98 9.21 -18.07
N THR A 641 43.48 10.43 -17.89
CA THR A 641 42.30 10.97 -18.56
C THR A 641 42.51 12.43 -18.94
N SER A 642 41.63 12.95 -19.79
CA SER A 642 41.60 14.37 -20.11
C SER A 642 40.68 15.12 -19.15
N LEU A 643 40.87 16.43 -19.02
CA LEU A 643 39.92 17.27 -18.30
C LEU A 643 38.50 17.13 -18.90
N ASP A 644 38.40 17.10 -20.23
CA ASP A 644 37.14 16.90 -20.94
C ASP A 644 36.43 15.59 -20.55
N ILE A 645 37.19 14.50 -20.35
CA ILE A 645 36.66 13.18 -20.00
C ILE A 645 36.38 13.10 -18.50
N LEU A 646 37.21 13.69 -17.64
CA LEU A 646 36.96 13.83 -16.20
C LEU A 646 35.63 14.54 -15.93
N LEU A 647 35.37 15.65 -16.63
CA LEU A 647 34.10 16.38 -16.50
C LEU A 647 32.88 15.55 -16.92
N ILE A 648 33.06 14.61 -17.85
CA ILE A 648 31.99 13.69 -18.27
C ILE A 648 31.80 12.59 -17.19
N LEU A 649 32.90 12.06 -16.63
CA LEU A 649 32.89 11.07 -15.54
C LEU A 649 32.22 11.60 -14.26
N LEU A 650 32.46 12.87 -13.94
CA LEU A 650 31.85 13.59 -12.81
C LEU A 650 30.42 14.09 -13.10
N GLY A 651 29.87 13.85 -14.30
CA GLY A 651 28.52 14.28 -14.68
C GLY A 651 28.35 15.81 -14.83
N CYS A 652 29.43 16.54 -15.13
CA CYS A 652 29.44 18.00 -15.19
C CYS A 652 28.94 18.58 -16.52
N LYS A 653 28.94 17.83 -17.63
CA LYS A 653 28.43 18.30 -18.93
C LYS A 653 26.94 17.97 -19.10
N ASN A 654 26.09 18.99 -18.99
CA ASN A 654 24.67 18.96 -19.36
C ASN A 654 24.36 20.18 -20.23
N GLU A 655 24.79 20.24 -21.49
CA GLU A 655 24.33 21.29 -22.42
C GLU A 655 24.14 20.78 -23.85
N ASN A 656 22.89 20.92 -24.31
CA ASN A 656 22.31 20.86 -25.67
C ASN A 656 23.27 20.85 -26.87
N SER A 657 24.02 19.78 -27.05
CA SER A 657 24.67 19.48 -28.33
C SER A 657 24.61 17.97 -28.57
N ASP A 658 24.03 17.57 -29.70
CA ASP A 658 23.98 16.19 -30.19
C ASP A 658 25.38 15.56 -30.40
N GLU A 659 26.45 16.33 -30.13
CA GLU A 659 27.85 15.91 -30.19
C GLU A 659 28.44 15.47 -28.83
N ALA A 660 27.91 15.95 -27.70
CA ALA A 660 28.47 15.68 -26.37
C ALA A 660 27.82 14.48 -25.66
N GLY A 661 27.66 13.35 -26.37
CA GLY A 661 27.05 12.15 -25.82
C GLY A 661 28.08 11.07 -25.49
N ASN A 662 28.41 10.94 -24.21
CA ASN A 662 29.16 9.83 -23.57
C ASN A 662 30.60 9.61 -24.05
N ILE A 663 31.46 9.01 -23.21
CA ILE A 663 32.82 8.63 -23.62
C ILE A 663 32.69 7.57 -24.71
N ARG A 664 33.06 7.93 -25.94
CA ARG A 664 33.02 7.05 -27.12
C ARG A 664 34.42 6.51 -27.41
N ILE A 665 34.66 5.23 -27.21
CA ILE A 665 35.91 4.59 -27.65
C ILE A 665 35.66 3.89 -28.98
N ASN A 666 36.42 4.25 -30.01
CA ASN A 666 36.31 3.66 -31.34
C ASN A 666 36.96 2.27 -31.42
N ASN A 667 36.72 1.54 -32.51
CA ASN A 667 37.29 0.22 -32.80
C ASN A 667 38.81 0.09 -32.51
N ILE A 668 39.19 -1.05 -31.94
CA ILE A 668 40.51 -1.40 -31.45
C ILE A 668 41.64 -1.39 -32.44
N SER A 669 41.36 -1.64 -33.72
CA SER A 669 42.39 -1.63 -34.76
C SER A 669 43.11 -0.28 -34.86
N THR A 670 42.55 0.79 -34.29
CA THR A 670 43.15 2.13 -34.22
C THR A 670 43.78 2.49 -32.88
N ALA A 671 43.57 1.67 -31.85
CA ALA A 671 43.94 1.92 -30.46
C ALA A 671 45.16 1.09 -29.99
N ASN A 672 45.25 -0.19 -30.34
CA ASN A 672 46.24 -1.09 -29.71
C ASN A 672 47.61 -1.15 -30.40
N ASP A 673 48.63 -1.61 -29.64
CA ASP A 673 49.94 -2.01 -30.14
C ASP A 673 49.78 -3.17 -31.14
N PRO A 674 50.15 -3.00 -32.43
CA PRO A 674 50.03 -4.04 -33.46
C PRO A 674 50.78 -5.35 -33.14
N LYS A 675 51.64 -5.38 -32.12
CA LYS A 675 52.51 -6.51 -31.80
C LYS A 675 51.87 -7.59 -30.93
N GLU A 676 50.79 -7.33 -30.19
CA GLU A 676 50.30 -8.27 -29.15
C GLU A 676 49.80 -9.61 -29.70
N GLY A 677 49.02 -9.63 -30.78
CA GLY A 677 48.63 -10.88 -31.45
C GLY A 677 49.82 -11.63 -32.07
N ASN A 678 50.83 -10.89 -32.53
CA ASN A 678 52.05 -11.44 -33.11
C ASN A 678 52.97 -12.07 -32.06
N ILE A 679 52.93 -11.59 -30.80
CA ILE A 679 53.69 -12.16 -29.69
C ILE A 679 53.20 -13.57 -29.39
N LEU A 680 51.88 -13.75 -29.24
CA LEU A 680 51.32 -15.07 -28.99
C LEU A 680 51.56 -16.02 -30.18
N GLU A 681 51.44 -15.51 -31.42
CA GLU A 681 51.82 -16.26 -32.62
C GLU A 681 53.31 -16.68 -32.59
N SER A 682 54.23 -15.78 -32.23
CA SER A 682 55.67 -16.07 -32.09
C SER A 682 55.94 -17.16 -31.06
N ILE A 683 55.27 -17.09 -29.89
CA ILE A 683 55.33 -18.12 -28.84
C ILE A 683 54.94 -19.50 -29.40
N PHE A 684 53.80 -19.59 -30.10
CA PHE A 684 53.35 -20.87 -30.67
C PHE A 684 54.32 -21.39 -31.73
N ASN A 685 54.80 -20.52 -32.63
CA ASN A 685 55.66 -20.90 -33.74
C ASN A 685 57.03 -21.38 -33.28
N ARG A 686 57.61 -20.76 -32.24
CA ARG A 686 58.85 -21.23 -31.61
C ARG A 686 58.72 -22.55 -30.85
N ASN A 687 57.49 -23.00 -30.61
CA ASN A 687 57.18 -24.26 -29.94
C ASN A 687 56.61 -25.33 -30.89
N ASP A 688 56.97 -25.25 -32.18
CA ASP A 688 56.61 -26.17 -33.28
C ASP A 688 55.11 -26.26 -33.59
N ILE A 689 54.33 -25.25 -33.20
CA ILE A 689 52.88 -25.25 -33.44
C ILE A 689 52.55 -24.61 -34.78
N ASN A 690 53.34 -23.66 -35.31
CA ASN A 690 53.23 -23.11 -36.67
C ASN A 690 51.79 -22.75 -37.07
N ILE A 691 51.18 -21.80 -36.36
CA ILE A 691 49.84 -21.25 -36.63
C ILE A 691 49.95 -19.78 -37.07
N LYS A 692 48.85 -19.25 -37.60
CA LYS A 692 48.71 -17.84 -37.91
C LYS A 692 47.51 -17.27 -37.16
N ILE A 693 47.73 -16.26 -36.33
CA ILE A 693 46.71 -15.51 -35.62
C ILE A 693 46.44 -14.25 -36.46
N GLY A 694 45.39 -14.29 -37.27
CA GLY A 694 45.03 -13.14 -38.10
C GLY A 694 44.54 -11.94 -37.26
N SER A 695 44.69 -10.72 -37.78
CA SER A 695 43.98 -9.56 -37.24
C SER A 695 42.50 -9.63 -37.61
N ASP A 696 41.62 -9.44 -36.62
CA ASP A 696 40.19 -9.22 -36.88
C ASP A 696 39.81 -7.83 -36.37
N GLU A 697 39.32 -7.00 -37.29
CA GLU A 697 38.89 -5.64 -36.99
C GLU A 697 37.48 -5.60 -36.36
N LYS A 698 36.88 -6.74 -36.00
CA LYS A 698 35.47 -6.85 -35.60
C LYS A 698 35.22 -7.07 -34.11
N ILE A 699 36.24 -6.99 -33.26
CA ILE A 699 36.08 -7.20 -31.81
C ILE A 699 36.66 -6.01 -31.05
N VAL A 700 35.92 -5.52 -30.06
CA VAL A 700 36.38 -4.47 -29.14
C VAL A 700 36.63 -5.09 -27.75
N THR A 701 37.90 -5.06 -27.38
CA THR A 701 38.57 -5.43 -26.13
C THR A 701 39.06 -4.21 -25.32
N LEU A 702 38.38 -3.83 -24.25
CA LEU A 702 38.94 -2.77 -23.39
C LEU A 702 40.20 -3.30 -22.69
N GLN A 703 41.32 -2.60 -22.87
CA GLN A 703 42.59 -2.88 -22.22
C GLN A 703 43.00 -1.68 -21.37
N THR A 704 43.48 -1.98 -20.18
CA THR A 704 43.99 -1.01 -19.22
C THR A 704 45.34 -1.49 -18.72
N SER A 705 46.23 -0.59 -18.32
CA SER A 705 47.50 -0.93 -17.72
C SER A 705 47.67 -0.09 -16.45
N TYR A 706 48.11 -0.72 -15.37
CA TYR A 706 48.44 -0.06 -14.09
C TYR A 706 49.87 -0.41 -13.71
N SER A 707 50.63 0.53 -13.14
CA SER A 707 52.00 0.30 -12.69
C SER A 707 52.18 0.66 -11.21
N ARG A 708 53.11 -0.02 -10.53
CA ARG A 708 53.27 -0.01 -9.07
C ARG A 708 53.82 1.28 -8.45
N ASN A 709 54.12 2.32 -9.22
CA ASN A 709 54.83 3.48 -8.72
C ASN A 709 53.95 4.74 -8.77
N ARG A 710 53.43 5.13 -7.60
CA ARG A 710 52.56 6.31 -7.40
C ARG A 710 53.20 7.60 -7.95
N ASP A 711 54.53 7.69 -7.87
CA ASP A 711 55.31 8.89 -8.26
C ASP A 711 56.18 8.69 -9.50
N SER A 712 56.06 7.58 -10.24
CA SER A 712 56.57 7.53 -11.62
C SER A 712 55.38 7.27 -12.51
N LEU A 713 54.93 8.31 -13.21
CA LEU A 713 53.71 8.28 -14.00
C LEU A 713 53.82 7.21 -15.11
N THR A 714 53.43 5.99 -14.77
CA THR A 714 53.40 4.82 -15.65
C THR A 714 51.94 4.45 -15.90
N MET A 715 51.63 4.19 -17.17
CA MET A 715 50.38 4.62 -17.82
C MET A 715 49.23 3.60 -17.75
N PHE A 716 48.01 4.14 -17.67
CA PHE A 716 46.79 3.54 -18.22
C PHE A 716 46.47 4.25 -19.54
N ARG A 717 46.22 3.52 -20.61
CA ARG A 717 45.92 4.13 -21.93
C ARG A 717 44.49 3.83 -22.35
N LEU A 718 43.62 4.81 -22.18
CA LEU A 718 42.38 4.89 -22.97
C LEU A 718 42.71 5.60 -24.28
N TYR A 719 42.70 4.88 -25.39
CA TYR A 719 42.96 5.44 -26.72
C TYR A 719 41.72 6.22 -27.23
N GLY A 720 41.47 7.37 -26.61
CA GLY A 720 40.53 8.37 -27.10
C GLY A 720 41.30 9.50 -27.76
N LYS A 721 41.34 9.52 -29.10
CA LYS A 721 41.83 10.68 -29.86
C LYS A 721 40.66 11.61 -30.14
N LYS A 722 40.67 12.80 -29.54
CA LYS A 722 39.89 13.94 -30.04
C LYS A 722 40.83 14.70 -30.98
N GLU A 723 40.50 14.73 -32.27
CA GLU A 723 41.30 15.41 -33.30
C GLU A 723 42.78 14.99 -33.33
N ASN A 724 43.06 13.68 -33.21
CA ASN A 724 44.42 13.10 -33.19
C ASN A 724 45.33 13.52 -32.02
N LYS A 725 44.86 14.32 -31.07
CA LYS A 725 45.57 14.59 -29.82
C LYS A 725 45.17 13.58 -28.76
N GLU A 726 46.17 13.00 -28.10
CA GLU A 726 45.95 12.26 -26.85
C GLU A 726 45.41 13.25 -25.84
N ALA A 727 44.18 13.03 -25.40
CA ALA A 727 43.57 13.88 -24.40
C ALA A 727 44.09 13.39 -23.03
N THR A 728 45.26 13.87 -22.57
CA THR A 728 45.82 13.43 -21.28
C THR A 728 46.55 14.55 -20.54
N GLY A 729 46.38 14.56 -19.21
CA GLY A 729 47.07 15.46 -18.28
C GLY A 729 46.73 15.19 -16.81
N ILE A 730 45.60 14.52 -16.55
CA ILE A 730 45.11 14.24 -15.20
C ILE A 730 45.06 12.72 -14.99
N CYS A 731 45.45 12.27 -13.83
CA CYS A 731 45.46 10.88 -13.42
C CYS A 731 44.38 10.66 -12.35
N LEU A 732 43.48 9.69 -12.52
CA LEU A 732 42.46 9.35 -11.54
C LEU A 732 42.88 8.08 -10.79
N VAL A 733 42.84 8.18 -9.47
CA VAL A 733 43.11 7.10 -8.53
C VAL A 733 41.78 6.47 -8.15
N LEU A 734 41.60 5.20 -8.53
CA LEU A 734 40.38 4.43 -8.33
C LEU A 734 40.46 3.61 -7.05
N ASP A 735 39.30 3.43 -6.42
CA ASP A 735 39.14 2.50 -5.29
C ASP A 735 39.36 1.04 -5.76
N ASN A 736 40.10 0.26 -4.98
CA ASN A 736 40.33 -1.16 -5.29
C ASN A 736 39.04 -1.98 -5.14
N GLU A 737 38.09 -1.54 -4.31
CA GLU A 737 36.77 -2.15 -4.16
C GLU A 737 35.97 -2.15 -5.47
N TYR A 738 36.31 -1.30 -6.44
CA TYR A 738 35.70 -1.26 -7.76
C TYR A 738 36.09 -2.45 -8.66
N PHE A 739 37.18 -3.15 -8.34
CA PHE A 739 37.66 -4.32 -9.09
C PHE A 739 37.45 -5.59 -8.28
N THR A 740 37.39 -6.74 -8.96
CA THR A 740 37.21 -8.05 -8.31
C THR A 740 38.37 -8.99 -8.60
N ASN A 741 38.65 -9.88 -7.66
CA ASN A 741 39.69 -10.92 -7.75
C ASN A 741 39.18 -12.25 -8.35
N SER A 742 37.87 -12.37 -8.58
CA SER A 742 37.23 -13.57 -9.09
C SER A 742 37.30 -13.64 -10.62
N TYR A 743 38.17 -14.48 -11.21
CA TYR A 743 38.22 -14.66 -12.67
C TYR A 743 36.84 -14.89 -13.30
N THR A 744 36.35 -13.91 -14.05
CA THR A 744 35.13 -13.97 -14.87
C THR A 744 35.56 -13.83 -16.31
N SER A 745 35.03 -14.69 -17.19
CA SER A 745 35.37 -14.67 -18.61
C SER A 745 35.15 -13.28 -19.18
N PRO A 746 36.04 -12.78 -20.06
CA PRO A 746 35.89 -11.45 -20.65
C PRO A 746 34.60 -11.28 -21.48
N PHE A 747 33.87 -12.39 -21.72
CA PHE A 747 32.60 -12.45 -22.42
C PHE A 747 31.37 -12.57 -21.49
N SER A 748 31.54 -12.57 -20.17
CA SER A 748 30.41 -12.63 -19.23
C SER A 748 29.94 -11.24 -18.82
N TYR A 749 28.64 -11.00 -18.96
CA TYR A 749 27.95 -9.85 -18.38
C TYR A 749 27.12 -10.36 -17.20
N TYR A 750 27.37 -9.80 -16.01
CA TYR A 750 26.38 -9.86 -14.93
C TYR A 750 25.68 -8.51 -14.87
N ASP A 751 24.38 -8.52 -15.17
CA ASP A 751 23.43 -7.78 -14.37
C ASP A 751 22.95 -8.75 -13.28
N PHE A 752 23.29 -8.52 -12.01
CA PHE A 752 22.54 -9.12 -10.91
C PHE A 752 21.10 -8.57 -10.99
N ASN A 753 20.16 -9.44 -11.39
CA ASN A 753 18.84 -9.80 -10.84
C ASN A 753 18.86 -10.67 -9.57
N VAL A 754 18.80 -10.17 -8.33
CA VAL A 754 18.36 -11.04 -7.22
C VAL A 754 16.84 -10.97 -7.13
N SER A 755 16.15 -11.69 -8.00
CA SER A 755 14.72 -11.86 -7.88
C SER A 755 14.41 -12.81 -6.71
N ASN A 756 13.69 -12.29 -5.71
CA ASN A 756 12.74 -13.12 -4.98
C ASN A 756 11.55 -13.40 -5.90
N GLU A 757 10.95 -14.57 -5.75
CA GLU A 757 9.67 -14.91 -6.37
C GLU A 757 8.65 -13.78 -6.18
N ASP A 758 8.42 -13.01 -7.24
CA ASP A 758 7.13 -12.94 -7.91
C ASP A 758 7.31 -12.37 -9.31
N LYS A 759 6.88 -13.14 -10.30
CA LYS A 759 6.76 -12.67 -11.68
C LYS A 759 5.58 -11.72 -11.74
N GLU A 760 5.83 -10.42 -11.66
CA GLU A 760 5.10 -9.46 -12.49
C GLU A 760 5.89 -8.18 -12.77
N LYS A 761 5.55 -7.58 -13.91
CA LYS A 761 6.35 -6.58 -14.63
C LYS A 761 6.51 -5.30 -13.83
N THR A 762 7.68 -5.10 -13.27
CA THR A 762 8.34 -3.78 -13.28
C THR A 762 9.78 -3.99 -13.74
N LYS A 763 10.18 -3.25 -14.77
CA LYS A 763 11.60 -3.12 -15.12
C LYS A 763 12.26 -2.39 -13.95
N LYS A 764 12.70 -3.13 -12.93
CA LYS A 764 13.77 -2.65 -12.06
C LYS A 764 15.00 -2.54 -12.95
N GLU A 765 15.45 -1.31 -13.17
CA GLU A 765 16.85 -1.08 -13.43
C GLU A 765 17.56 -1.43 -12.12
N GLU A 766 17.84 -2.72 -11.88
CA GLU A 766 18.85 -3.08 -10.88
C GLU A 766 20.15 -2.43 -11.33
N TYR A 767 20.60 -1.44 -10.56
CA TYR A 767 21.89 -0.79 -10.75
C TYR A 767 22.95 -1.76 -10.28
N THR A 768 23.35 -2.62 -11.20
CA THR A 768 24.41 -3.59 -11.03
C THR A 768 25.73 -2.82 -11.03
N THR A 769 26.44 -2.89 -9.91
CA THR A 769 27.80 -2.34 -9.85
C THR A 769 28.66 -3.11 -10.84
N ASN A 770 29.03 -2.46 -11.94
CA ASN A 770 29.78 -3.05 -13.06
C ASN A 770 31.27 -3.27 -12.74
N LYS A 771 31.57 -4.05 -11.68
CA LYS A 771 32.95 -4.39 -11.30
C LYS A 771 33.58 -5.34 -12.32
N ARG A 772 34.89 -5.20 -12.54
CA ARG A 772 35.65 -5.99 -13.53
C ARG A 772 36.91 -6.57 -12.91
N ASN A 773 37.38 -7.67 -13.48
CA ASN A 773 38.59 -8.34 -13.01
C ASN A 773 39.86 -7.73 -13.60
N LEU A 774 40.91 -7.75 -12.79
CA LEU A 774 42.27 -7.41 -13.19
C LEU A 774 43.14 -8.67 -13.26
N TYR A 775 44.04 -8.69 -14.24
CA TYR A 775 44.95 -9.80 -14.52
C TYR A 775 46.38 -9.32 -14.62
N TRP A 776 47.31 -10.05 -14.01
CA TRP A 776 48.74 -9.81 -14.18
C TRP A 776 49.21 -10.13 -15.60
N VAL A 777 49.99 -9.21 -16.17
CA VAL A 777 50.60 -9.38 -17.49
C VAL A 777 51.79 -10.34 -17.41
N LEU A 778 51.92 -11.17 -18.44
CA LEU A 778 53.10 -11.98 -18.72
C LEU A 778 53.99 -11.26 -19.74
N TYR A 779 55.26 -11.05 -19.40
CA TYR A 779 56.20 -10.40 -20.32
C TYR A 779 56.98 -11.45 -21.11
N TYR A 780 56.95 -11.36 -22.43
CA TYR A 780 57.62 -12.28 -23.32
C TYR A 780 58.96 -11.72 -23.79
N ASP A 781 60.03 -12.39 -23.37
CA ASP A 781 61.37 -12.26 -23.95
C ASP A 781 61.42 -13.10 -25.22
N GLU A 782 61.29 -12.42 -26.35
CA GLU A 782 61.31 -13.05 -27.65
C GLU A 782 62.69 -13.66 -27.96
N LYS A 783 63.80 -13.13 -27.47
CA LYS A 783 65.13 -13.69 -27.78
C LYS A 783 65.33 -15.03 -27.12
N LEU A 784 64.99 -15.14 -25.84
CA LEU A 784 65.20 -16.33 -25.02
C LEU A 784 64.01 -17.31 -25.03
N ASN A 785 62.87 -16.91 -25.58
CA ASN A 785 61.60 -17.67 -25.55
C ASN A 785 61.18 -17.96 -24.09
N LYS A 786 61.14 -16.89 -23.28
CA LYS A 786 60.80 -16.96 -21.85
C LYS A 786 59.65 -16.01 -21.52
N LEU A 787 58.76 -16.43 -20.64
CA LEU A 787 57.77 -15.55 -20.02
C LEU A 787 58.27 -15.10 -18.66
N VAL A 788 58.02 -13.86 -18.32
CA VAL A 788 58.36 -13.28 -17.04
C VAL A 788 57.09 -12.85 -16.33
N PHE A 789 56.91 -13.36 -15.11
CA PHE A 789 55.75 -13.12 -14.27
C PHE A 789 56.17 -12.50 -12.93
N ASN A 790 55.66 -11.30 -12.64
CA ASN A 790 56.02 -10.54 -11.45
C ASN A 790 54.80 -10.38 -10.52
N LYS A 791 54.71 -11.15 -9.44
CA LYS A 791 53.75 -10.87 -8.35
C LYS A 791 54.26 -9.68 -7.51
N GLU A 792 53.36 -9.05 -6.74
CA GLU A 792 53.57 -7.79 -6.00
C GLU A 792 54.65 -7.78 -4.95
N ASP A 793 54.95 -8.92 -4.34
CA ASP A 793 55.63 -8.88 -3.05
C ASP A 793 57.17 -8.82 -3.19
N LEU A 794 57.71 -8.83 -4.42
CA LEU A 794 59.15 -8.93 -4.67
C LEU A 794 59.59 -7.99 -5.79
N LYS A 795 60.09 -6.81 -5.42
CA LYS A 795 60.57 -5.74 -6.32
C LYS A 795 61.71 -6.18 -7.28
N TYR A 796 62.34 -7.33 -7.01
CA TYR A 796 63.49 -7.84 -7.77
C TYR A 796 63.51 -9.36 -8.02
N SER A 797 62.45 -10.11 -7.66
CA SER A 797 62.39 -11.54 -8.03
C SER A 797 61.33 -11.77 -9.09
N SER A 798 61.79 -11.98 -10.31
CA SER A 798 60.91 -12.31 -11.43
C SER A 798 60.77 -13.81 -11.53
N ASN A 799 59.54 -14.32 -11.66
CA ASN A 799 59.36 -15.73 -11.99
C ASN A 799 59.60 -15.88 -13.48
N ILE A 800 60.65 -16.62 -13.84
CA ILE A 800 61.04 -16.84 -15.23
C ILE A 800 60.51 -18.21 -15.65
N ILE A 801 59.64 -18.21 -16.65
CA ILE A 801 59.00 -19.39 -17.20
C ILE A 801 59.66 -19.67 -18.55
N ASP A 802 60.52 -20.68 -18.61
CA ASP A 802 61.15 -21.11 -19.86
C ASP A 802 60.14 -21.89 -20.71
N LEU A 803 59.84 -21.38 -21.92
CA LEU A 803 58.89 -22.02 -22.83
C LEU A 803 59.55 -23.14 -23.64
N ASN A 804 60.89 -23.14 -23.83
CA ASN A 804 61.57 -24.14 -24.64
C ASN A 804 61.44 -25.56 -24.07
N GLU A 805 61.34 -25.67 -22.74
CA GLU A 805 61.21 -26.94 -22.03
C GLU A 805 59.75 -27.45 -21.95
N ILE A 806 58.76 -26.62 -22.31
CA ILE A 806 57.33 -26.94 -22.14
C ILE A 806 56.89 -28.12 -23.00
N LYS A 807 57.51 -28.33 -24.17
CA LYS A 807 57.22 -29.46 -25.06
C LYS A 807 57.38 -30.81 -24.36
N ASN A 808 58.26 -30.90 -23.36
CA ASN A 808 58.52 -32.10 -22.56
C ASN A 808 57.91 -32.04 -21.15
N TYR A 809 57.15 -30.99 -20.83
CA TYR A 809 56.53 -30.83 -19.52
C TYR A 809 55.39 -31.85 -19.33
N ARG A 810 55.65 -32.87 -18.52
CA ARG A 810 54.69 -33.96 -18.21
C ARG A 810 54.28 -34.02 -16.74
N LYS A 811 54.70 -33.05 -15.92
CA LYS A 811 54.37 -33.01 -14.50
C LYS A 811 52.86 -32.80 -14.33
N LYS A 812 52.24 -33.62 -13.48
CA LYS A 812 50.87 -33.38 -12.99
C LYS A 812 50.92 -32.33 -11.89
N LEU A 813 49.87 -31.51 -11.80
CA LEU A 813 49.70 -30.59 -10.68
C LEU A 813 49.53 -31.34 -9.35
N LYS A 814 50.24 -30.87 -8.33
CA LYS A 814 50.22 -31.27 -6.93
C LYS A 814 49.77 -30.09 -6.08
N GLU A 815 49.41 -30.35 -4.82
CA GLU A 815 48.88 -29.33 -3.91
C GLU A 815 49.90 -28.22 -3.57
N ASP A 816 51.20 -28.55 -3.61
CA ASP A 816 52.33 -27.68 -3.25
C ASP A 816 53.00 -26.97 -4.44
N ASN A 817 52.46 -27.10 -5.66
CA ASN A 817 53.05 -26.47 -6.84
C ASN A 817 53.05 -24.94 -6.78
N THR A 818 54.15 -24.34 -7.22
CA THR A 818 54.32 -22.89 -7.29
C THR A 818 53.46 -22.27 -8.39
N ILE A 819 53.33 -20.94 -8.39
CA ILE A 819 52.65 -20.22 -9.48
C ILE A 819 53.32 -20.48 -10.84
N GLU A 820 54.65 -20.62 -10.86
CA GLU A 820 55.43 -20.96 -12.05
C GLU A 820 55.07 -22.35 -12.59
N ASP A 821 54.99 -23.35 -11.71
CA ASP A 821 54.57 -24.71 -12.08
C ASP A 821 53.15 -24.73 -12.67
N LYS A 822 52.25 -23.91 -12.12
CA LYS A 822 50.86 -23.76 -12.59
C LYS A 822 50.79 -23.10 -13.97
N ILE A 823 51.55 -22.03 -14.21
CA ILE A 823 51.63 -21.36 -15.52
C ILE A 823 52.25 -22.29 -16.57
N LYS A 824 53.38 -22.97 -16.24
CA LYS A 824 53.99 -23.98 -17.12
C LYS A 824 53.01 -25.09 -17.49
N TYR A 825 52.24 -25.56 -16.52
CA TYR A 825 51.22 -26.56 -16.74
C TYR A 825 50.12 -26.08 -17.69
N ALA A 826 49.57 -24.88 -17.46
CA ALA A 826 48.56 -24.30 -18.32
C ALA A 826 49.04 -24.14 -19.76
N PHE A 827 50.23 -23.56 -19.99
CA PHE A 827 50.81 -23.42 -21.34
C PHE A 827 51.10 -24.77 -22.00
N SER A 828 51.57 -25.77 -21.25
CA SER A 828 51.76 -27.13 -21.76
C SER A 828 50.46 -27.71 -22.32
N LYS A 829 49.34 -27.52 -21.61
CA LYS A 829 48.02 -27.96 -22.05
C LYS A 829 47.48 -27.14 -23.21
N ILE A 830 47.60 -25.81 -23.17
CA ILE A 830 47.24 -24.93 -24.29
C ILE A 830 47.97 -25.38 -25.55
N PHE A 831 49.29 -25.61 -25.48
CA PHE A 831 50.09 -26.11 -26.60
C PHE A 831 49.63 -27.50 -27.09
N GLU A 832 49.33 -28.42 -26.17
CA GLU A 832 48.81 -29.76 -26.50
C GLU A 832 47.52 -29.67 -27.33
N TYR A 833 46.52 -28.92 -26.84
CA TYR A 833 45.22 -28.84 -27.51
C TYR A 833 45.26 -27.99 -28.77
N THR A 834 46.10 -26.96 -28.84
CA THR A 834 46.32 -26.21 -30.09
C THR A 834 46.90 -27.10 -31.19
N ARG A 835 47.84 -28.00 -30.89
CA ARG A 835 48.35 -28.98 -31.89
C ARG A 835 47.24 -29.88 -32.41
N LYS A 836 46.41 -30.43 -31.51
CA LYS A 836 45.27 -31.29 -31.87
C LYS A 836 44.23 -30.56 -32.72
N ILE A 837 43.95 -29.29 -32.41
CA ILE A 837 43.05 -28.44 -33.21
C ILE A 837 43.66 -28.16 -34.59
N LYS A 838 44.96 -27.89 -34.65
CA LYS A 838 45.67 -27.61 -35.90
C LYS A 838 45.64 -28.75 -36.90
N GLU A 839 45.75 -29.99 -36.44
CA GLU A 839 45.66 -31.19 -37.31
C GLU A 839 44.36 -31.22 -38.13
N LYS A 840 43.29 -30.57 -37.64
CA LYS A 840 41.99 -30.46 -38.30
C LYS A 840 41.89 -29.34 -39.34
N LYS A 841 42.96 -28.56 -39.57
CA LYS A 841 43.08 -27.51 -40.60
C LYS A 841 41.94 -26.47 -40.58
N ILE A 842 41.65 -25.92 -39.40
CA ILE A 842 40.65 -24.85 -39.24
C ILE A 842 41.12 -23.51 -39.82
N ASN A 843 40.18 -22.59 -40.09
CA ASN A 843 40.45 -21.26 -40.62
C ASN A 843 41.42 -20.47 -39.70
N PRO A 844 42.51 -19.86 -40.20
CA PRO A 844 43.43 -19.06 -39.40
C PRO A 844 42.76 -17.94 -38.58
N LYS A 845 41.66 -17.36 -39.10
CA LYS A 845 40.89 -16.35 -38.36
C LYS A 845 40.26 -16.91 -37.09
N LEU A 846 39.93 -18.21 -37.05
CA LEU A 846 39.34 -18.85 -35.87
C LEU A 846 40.32 -18.93 -34.69
N TYR A 847 41.63 -18.99 -34.94
CA TYR A 847 42.61 -18.93 -33.86
C TYR A 847 42.59 -17.60 -33.10
N ASN A 848 42.25 -16.51 -33.79
CA ASN A 848 42.10 -15.22 -33.12
C ASN A 848 41.03 -15.31 -32.02
N TYR A 849 39.86 -15.88 -32.36
CA TYR A 849 38.75 -16.11 -31.44
C TYR A 849 39.07 -17.13 -30.34
N LEU A 850 39.81 -18.19 -30.67
CA LEU A 850 40.16 -19.23 -29.70
C LEU A 850 41.05 -18.69 -28.58
N PHE A 851 41.94 -17.74 -28.85
CA PHE A 851 42.92 -17.24 -27.88
C PHE A 851 42.59 -15.85 -27.31
N GLU A 852 41.37 -15.32 -27.53
CA GLU A 852 40.96 -13.99 -27.05
C GLU A 852 41.17 -13.79 -25.55
N ASN A 853 40.95 -14.86 -24.77
CA ASN A 853 41.13 -14.87 -23.32
C ASN A 853 42.55 -14.48 -22.91
N ILE A 854 43.57 -14.94 -23.65
CA ILE A 854 44.96 -14.90 -23.17
C ILE A 854 45.90 -14.06 -24.05
N LYS A 855 45.52 -13.73 -25.30
CA LYS A 855 46.42 -13.01 -26.20
C LYS A 855 46.75 -11.60 -25.74
N TYR A 856 45.83 -10.96 -25.02
CA TYR A 856 46.00 -9.60 -24.51
C TYR A 856 46.64 -9.52 -23.13
N ILE A 857 46.94 -10.63 -22.46
CA ILE A 857 47.66 -10.62 -21.17
C ILE A 857 49.16 -10.88 -21.35
N ILE A 858 49.65 -10.98 -22.59
CA ILE A 858 51.07 -11.19 -22.90
C ILE A 858 51.64 -9.96 -23.61
N LYS A 859 52.71 -9.36 -23.07
CA LYS A 859 53.35 -8.13 -23.59
C LYS A 859 54.82 -8.38 -23.92
N HIS A 860 55.40 -7.52 -24.75
CA HIS A 860 56.83 -7.58 -25.09
C HIS A 860 57.72 -7.24 -23.87
N GLU A 861 58.87 -7.90 -23.74
CA GLU A 861 59.86 -7.70 -22.66
C GLU A 861 60.33 -6.25 -22.45
N ALA A 862 60.27 -5.42 -23.50
CA ALA A 862 60.65 -4.00 -23.44
C ALA A 862 59.85 -3.18 -22.41
N PHE A 863 58.72 -3.72 -21.94
CA PHE A 863 57.83 -3.11 -20.96
C PHE A 863 57.90 -3.81 -19.59
N PHE A 864 58.86 -4.72 -19.39
CA PHE A 864 59.01 -5.50 -18.16
C PHE A 864 59.17 -4.62 -16.90
N GLU A 865 59.81 -3.45 -17.03
CA GLU A 865 59.98 -2.48 -15.94
C GLU A 865 58.65 -1.81 -15.53
N GLU A 866 57.62 -1.85 -16.39
CA GLU A 866 56.35 -1.17 -16.15
C GLU A 866 55.39 -1.96 -15.24
N GLN A 867 55.63 -3.26 -14.99
CA GLN A 867 54.85 -4.16 -14.11
C GLN A 867 53.33 -3.93 -14.11
N GLU A 868 52.66 -4.46 -15.14
CA GLU A 868 51.29 -4.11 -15.53
C GLU A 868 50.20 -5.09 -15.07
N LEU A 869 49.03 -4.55 -14.71
CA LEU A 869 47.74 -5.25 -14.62
C LEU A 869 46.86 -4.90 -15.81
N ARG A 870 46.09 -5.86 -16.34
CA ARG A 870 45.14 -5.67 -17.44
C ARG A 870 43.73 -6.11 -17.08
N MET A 871 42.76 -5.28 -17.45
CA MET A 871 41.35 -5.68 -17.54
C MET A 871 41.07 -6.26 -18.92
N LEU A 872 40.24 -7.31 -19.00
CA LEU A 872 39.78 -7.90 -20.26
C LEU A 872 38.26 -7.80 -20.35
N VAL A 873 37.75 -7.11 -21.37
CA VAL A 873 36.31 -7.07 -21.69
C VAL A 873 36.15 -7.20 -23.19
N THR A 874 35.61 -8.30 -23.68
CA THR A 874 35.48 -8.60 -25.11
C THR A 874 34.02 -8.54 -25.54
N SER A 875 33.71 -7.71 -26.55
CA SER A 875 32.35 -7.53 -27.07
C SER A 875 32.21 -7.99 -28.53
N ASP A 876 31.09 -8.63 -28.87
CA ASP A 876 30.72 -8.90 -30.27
C ASP A 876 30.26 -7.58 -30.92
N TYR A 877 30.76 -7.28 -32.13
CA TYR A 877 30.35 -6.15 -32.97
C TYR A 877 28.83 -5.98 -33.12
N LYS A 878 28.05 -7.06 -33.02
CA LYS A 878 26.58 -7.03 -33.09
C LYS A 878 25.87 -6.91 -31.74
N SER A 879 26.63 -6.79 -30.65
CA SER A 879 26.07 -6.55 -29.32
C SER A 879 25.29 -5.24 -29.28
N LYS A 880 24.22 -5.19 -28.48
CA LYS A 880 23.38 -3.99 -28.31
C LYS A 880 24.12 -2.80 -27.69
N GLU A 881 25.35 -3.01 -27.20
CA GLU A 881 26.20 -2.00 -26.55
C GLU A 881 27.07 -1.21 -27.54
N ILE A 882 27.37 -1.77 -28.71
CA ILE A 882 28.17 -1.09 -29.74
C ILE A 882 27.25 -0.19 -30.55
N LYS A 883 27.44 1.11 -30.36
CA LYS A 883 26.72 2.16 -31.09
C LYS A 883 27.49 2.49 -32.38
N ALA A 884 26.76 2.72 -33.46
CA ALA A 884 27.35 3.09 -34.75
C ALA A 884 27.18 4.60 -35.00
N ASP A 885 28.28 5.31 -35.16
CA ASP A 885 28.32 6.65 -35.72
C ASP A 885 28.36 6.55 -37.25
N LYS A 886 27.18 6.66 -37.85
CA LYS A 886 26.98 6.57 -39.30
C LYS A 886 27.61 7.75 -40.06
N ILE A 887 27.86 8.88 -39.39
CA ILE A 887 28.41 10.09 -40.03
C ILE A 887 29.91 9.93 -40.23
N ASN A 888 30.61 9.42 -39.22
CA ASN A 888 32.07 9.23 -39.26
C ASN A 888 32.51 7.82 -39.66
N ASN A 889 31.57 6.92 -39.95
CA ASN A 889 31.80 5.51 -40.22
C ASN A 889 32.57 4.80 -39.10
N LYS A 890 32.22 5.14 -37.85
CA LYS A 890 32.89 4.68 -36.63
C LYS A 890 31.94 3.89 -35.76
N LEU A 891 32.51 2.96 -35.00
CA LEU A 891 31.80 2.09 -34.08
C LEU A 891 32.36 2.36 -32.70
N TYR A 892 31.48 2.58 -31.72
CA TYR A 892 31.90 2.98 -30.39
C TYR A 892 31.14 2.29 -29.27
N ILE A 893 31.78 2.19 -28.10
CA ILE A 893 31.19 1.70 -26.85
C ILE A 893 31.12 2.83 -25.83
N ASP A 894 30.05 2.80 -25.04
CA ASP A 894 29.71 3.76 -23.99
C ASP A 894 30.14 3.24 -22.62
N TYR A 895 31.36 3.61 -22.22
CA TYR A 895 31.97 3.07 -21.00
C TYR A 895 31.62 3.83 -19.73
N LEU A 896 30.84 4.92 -19.81
CA LEU A 896 30.38 5.61 -18.60
C LEU A 896 29.49 4.72 -17.73
N LYS A 897 28.82 3.73 -18.31
CA LYS A 897 28.01 2.77 -17.55
C LYS A 897 28.83 1.87 -16.62
N LEU A 898 30.13 1.72 -16.87
CA LEU A 898 30.99 0.97 -15.96
C LEU A 898 31.11 1.69 -14.62
N PHE A 899 31.19 3.02 -14.66
CA PHE A 899 31.38 3.86 -13.49
C PHE A 899 30.02 4.40 -13.04
N ASP A 900 29.49 3.84 -11.95
CA ASP A 900 28.20 4.27 -11.41
C ASP A 900 28.23 5.76 -11.03
N LYS A 901 27.18 6.49 -11.41
CA LYS A 901 27.03 7.92 -11.13
C LYS A 901 26.68 8.20 -9.66
N ASN A 902 26.23 7.19 -8.93
CA ASN A 902 25.73 7.30 -7.57
C ASN A 902 26.75 6.90 -6.49
N THR A 903 27.89 6.32 -6.87
CA THR A 903 28.96 5.90 -5.94
C THR A 903 30.29 6.53 -6.35
N ASN A 904 31.09 6.97 -5.36
CA ASN A 904 32.39 7.57 -5.64
C ASN A 904 33.46 6.50 -5.87
N TYR A 905 33.81 6.23 -7.12
CA TYR A 905 34.88 5.32 -7.49
C TYR A 905 36.25 6.01 -7.59
N ILE A 906 36.28 7.36 -7.55
CA ILE A 906 37.51 8.16 -7.62
C ILE A 906 37.90 8.54 -6.18
N LYS A 907 39.09 8.14 -5.76
CA LYS A 907 39.64 8.48 -4.44
C LYS A 907 40.51 9.74 -4.47
N GLU A 908 41.28 9.88 -5.54
CA GLU A 908 42.24 10.97 -5.71
C GLU A 908 42.41 11.30 -7.20
N ILE A 909 42.77 12.54 -7.48
CA ILE A 909 43.04 13.09 -8.80
C ILE A 909 44.45 13.68 -8.76
N ILE A 910 45.38 13.07 -9.49
CA ILE A 910 46.78 13.49 -9.57
C ILE A 910 47.01 14.21 -10.91
N ILE A 911 47.40 15.47 -10.88
CA ILE A 911 47.72 16.25 -12.07
C ILE A 911 49.17 15.97 -12.44
N GLY A 912 49.41 15.47 -13.66
CA GLY A 912 50.75 15.16 -14.12
C GLY A 912 51.64 16.40 -14.22
N SER A 913 52.95 16.25 -13.99
CA SER A 913 53.93 17.35 -14.07
C SER A 913 54.07 17.98 -15.47
N LYS A 914 53.51 17.34 -16.51
CA LYS A 914 53.47 17.83 -17.90
C LYS A 914 52.33 18.81 -18.20
N VAL A 915 51.42 19.07 -17.26
CA VAL A 915 50.28 19.97 -17.49
C VAL A 915 50.67 21.43 -17.23
N GLU A 916 50.48 22.29 -18.23
CA GLU A 916 50.66 23.73 -18.11
C GLU A 916 49.65 24.31 -17.09
N ASN A 917 50.13 25.17 -16.17
CA ASN A 917 49.33 25.79 -15.09
C ASN A 917 48.58 24.79 -14.18
N ASN A 918 49.30 23.76 -13.73
CA ASN A 918 48.80 22.70 -12.83
C ASN A 918 48.07 23.19 -11.56
N GLU A 919 48.53 24.28 -10.93
CA GLU A 919 47.89 24.94 -9.78
C GLU A 919 46.46 25.41 -10.11
N SER A 920 46.30 26.19 -11.18
CA SER A 920 44.99 26.69 -11.61
C SER A 920 44.05 25.56 -12.03
N LEU A 921 44.58 24.50 -12.64
CA LEU A 921 43.80 23.31 -12.97
C LEU A 921 43.34 22.55 -11.71
N ALA A 922 44.19 22.45 -10.68
CA ALA A 922 43.84 21.82 -9.41
C ALA A 922 42.69 22.56 -8.72
N GLU A 923 42.76 23.89 -8.65
CA GLU A 923 41.67 24.71 -8.10
C GLU A 923 40.37 24.56 -8.88
N TYR A 924 40.44 24.56 -10.21
CA TYR A 924 39.28 24.35 -11.07
C TYR A 924 38.58 23.01 -10.80
N ILE A 925 39.35 21.92 -10.68
CA ILE A 925 38.80 20.59 -10.40
C ILE A 925 38.16 20.57 -9.00
N ARG A 926 38.84 21.10 -7.96
CA ARG A 926 38.30 21.17 -6.59
C ARG A 926 36.98 21.92 -6.53
N LYS A 927 36.87 23.05 -7.23
CA LYS A 927 35.63 23.83 -7.30
C LYS A 927 34.47 23.02 -7.87
N ILE A 928 34.73 22.28 -8.95
CA ILE A 928 33.72 21.45 -9.63
C ILE A 928 33.25 20.30 -8.75
N LEU A 929 34.18 19.63 -8.06
CA LEU A 929 33.86 18.58 -7.10
C LEU A 929 32.90 19.09 -6.03
N HIS A 930 33.17 20.28 -5.48
CA HIS A 930 32.34 20.91 -4.46
C HIS A 930 30.94 21.30 -4.95
N GLU A 931 30.83 21.89 -6.14
CA GLU A 931 29.54 22.28 -6.73
C GLU A 931 28.62 21.08 -7.01
N LYS A 932 29.17 19.88 -7.19
CA LYS A 932 28.45 18.66 -7.53
C LYS A 932 28.38 17.64 -6.39
N ASN A 933 28.93 17.99 -5.23
CA ASN A 933 28.93 17.12 -4.07
C ASN A 933 27.50 16.91 -3.55
N THR A 934 27.20 15.67 -3.17
CA THR A 934 25.95 15.22 -2.55
C THR A 934 26.27 14.20 -1.48
N ASP A 935 25.37 14.01 -0.52
CA ASP A 935 25.54 12.99 0.53
C ASP A 935 25.73 11.56 -0.04
N LYS A 936 25.27 11.31 -1.27
CA LYS A 936 25.39 10.02 -1.96
C LYS A 936 26.74 9.83 -2.66
N ASN A 937 27.20 10.83 -3.41
CA ASN A 937 28.41 10.71 -4.24
C ASN A 937 29.70 11.21 -3.59
N LYS A 938 29.63 11.90 -2.43
CA LYS A 938 30.80 12.33 -1.62
C LYS A 938 31.99 12.85 -2.44
N LEU A 939 31.75 13.67 -3.46
CA LEU A 939 32.80 14.19 -4.35
C LEU A 939 33.79 15.11 -3.64
N ASP A 940 33.40 15.74 -2.52
CA ASP A 940 34.30 16.54 -1.69
C ASP A 940 35.41 15.72 -1.01
N ASP A 941 35.22 14.39 -0.88
CA ASP A 941 36.22 13.52 -0.29
C ASP A 941 37.40 13.23 -1.25
N ILE A 942 37.27 13.60 -2.53
CA ILE A 942 38.29 13.35 -3.56
C ILE A 942 39.46 14.33 -3.39
N LYS A 943 40.65 13.78 -3.13
CA LYS A 943 41.87 14.57 -3.06
C LYS A 943 42.34 15.00 -4.44
N VAL A 944 42.70 16.27 -4.63
CA VAL A 944 43.32 16.76 -5.87
C VAL A 944 44.76 17.18 -5.58
N ILE A 945 45.74 16.46 -6.15
CA ILE A 945 47.18 16.61 -5.89
C ILE A 945 47.92 16.83 -7.21
N ILE A 946 49.09 17.47 -7.15
CA ILE A 946 49.99 17.65 -8.29
C ILE A 946 51.15 16.66 -8.13
N SER A 947 51.42 15.87 -9.17
CA SER A 947 52.49 14.87 -9.18
C SER A 947 53.87 15.50 -9.01
N GLU A 948 54.64 15.04 -8.03
CA GLU A 948 56.05 15.43 -7.80
C GLU A 948 57.06 14.63 -8.65
N ALA A 949 56.58 13.65 -9.41
CA ALA A 949 57.37 12.82 -10.31
C ALA A 949 58.28 13.65 -11.25
N PRO A 950 59.61 13.45 -11.22
CA PRO A 950 60.50 14.07 -12.19
C PRO A 950 60.24 13.52 -13.59
N LEU A 951 60.28 14.40 -14.59
CA LEU A 951 60.21 14.04 -16.00
C LEU A 951 61.38 13.08 -16.32
N ARG A 952 61.07 11.89 -16.84
CA ARG A 952 62.02 11.10 -17.63
C ARG A 952 61.86 11.42 -19.10
#